data_AF-A0A1J9RZH7-F1
#
_entry.id   AF-A0A1J9RZH7-F1
#
_cell.length_a   1.000
_cell.length_b   1.000
_cell.length_c   1.000
_cell.angle_alpha   90.00
_cell.angle_beta   90.00
_cell.angle_gamma   90.00
#
_symmetry.space_group_name_H-M   'P 1'
#
loop_
_entity.id
_entity.type
_entity.pdbx_description
1 polymer ?
#
loop_
_entity_poly.entity_id
_entity_poly.type
_entity_poly.pdbx_seq_one_letter_code
_entity_poly.pdbx_strand_id
1 'polypeptide(L)'
;MPGGLLQGVKRPKAQPEELIDSINALPRPAFSARFFPPRSKLLQHGDYHVSPRPVADLDHDELMACFSLIETTSAADYKKSPRGWHPNAKQREMREDNMHYLLVRKAALGEIVAFLSFMFTIEDDYPVVYIYEIHLAEEHRGAGLGKHLMRIVDLCAAEGAVDKVMLTCFRSNAVALAFYERLGFGEDEFSPPAKRLRGGKIKVPPYLIMSKSVEEDHAKAVANISAAVRAFHDRGEKFRISHGSTNSTRQSATRRKTNFIDTSGLSHVLKVDVEARTALVQPNVPMDRLAEETMKHGLIPPVIMEFPGITVGGGYSGTSGESSSFKYGYFDRTINWVEMVLANGQVVRCSRTELPDLFHGAAGAVGTFGVTTLVELQLKPAKKFVETTYHPVSSVAEAVSLSEQLIAQPDTHDYVDGILFSKTSGVIITGRATDTPAPTAPIQTFSAPRDPWFYLHAQDRIKAGRAATDAVPLAEYLFRYDRGGFWVGRSAFEYFHFPFTAATRALLDDFLHTRMLYAALHASGQSRRYVVQDLALPFSTAERFIDYTAATFDIWPLWLCPLRQSDGNTMHPHNATDLEEVPDVESGTTRTRRRPLLNVGLWGWAPRHAQNDPDAFAALNRDLEATLRELGGMKWLYAHTYYTEDEFWRTYKNRDWYEALRRKYGAEGLPSVYEKVRVDVGEEKRLRAEAGWARRLLDVWPVGGVYAIRRAIKSGLYWRHRDAVWNKHGAGGKE
;
A
#
# COMPACT_ATOMS: atom_id res chain seq x y z
N MET A 1 7.44 -9.93 -37.22
CA MET A 1 6.90 -11.29 -36.99
C MET A 1 8.06 -12.27 -37.00
N PRO A 2 8.10 -13.30 -36.14
CA PRO A 2 7.05 -13.80 -35.25
C PRO A 2 7.33 -13.40 -33.78
N GLY A 3 6.38 -13.32 -32.85
CA GLY A 3 5.17 -14.13 -32.73
C GLY A 3 5.48 -15.40 -31.95
N GLY A 4 5.53 -15.32 -30.61
CA GLY A 4 5.61 -16.49 -29.75
C GLY A 4 6.56 -16.33 -28.58
N LEU A 5 5.99 -16.14 -27.38
CA LEU A 5 6.51 -16.62 -26.09
C LEU A 5 5.48 -16.29 -24.99
N LEU A 6 4.30 -16.86 -25.15
CA LEU A 6 3.39 -17.20 -24.05
C LEU A 6 3.11 -18.70 -24.17
N GLN A 7 4.10 -19.52 -23.84
CA GLN A 7 3.84 -20.90 -23.43
C GLN A 7 4.28 -21.00 -21.98
N GLY A 8 3.38 -20.57 -21.10
CA GLY A 8 3.50 -20.73 -19.66
C GLY A 8 3.38 -22.20 -19.30
N VAL A 9 4.31 -22.65 -18.46
CA VAL A 9 4.23 -23.89 -17.70
C VAL A 9 2.85 -23.96 -17.02
N LYS A 10 2.08 -25.03 -17.28
CA LYS A 10 0.75 -25.23 -16.68
C LYS A 10 0.87 -25.51 -15.18
N ARG A 11 0.16 -24.70 -14.38
CA ARG A 11 -0.01 -24.77 -12.91
C ARG A 11 -0.78 -26.03 -12.49
N PRO A 12 -0.59 -26.57 -11.27
CA PRO A 12 -1.66 -27.24 -10.53
C PRO A 12 -2.48 -26.15 -9.81
N LYS A 13 -3.70 -25.87 -10.29
CA LYS A 13 -4.68 -25.01 -9.59
C LYS A 13 -5.36 -25.85 -8.49
N ALA A 14 -5.79 -25.23 -7.39
CA ALA A 14 -6.90 -25.78 -6.60
C ALA A 14 -8.08 -26.01 -7.56
N GLN A 15 -8.87 -27.07 -7.36
CA GLN A 15 -9.91 -27.36 -8.35
C GLN A 15 -10.90 -26.19 -8.39
N PRO A 16 -11.24 -25.64 -9.58
CA PRO A 16 -12.13 -24.49 -9.72
C PRO A 16 -13.42 -24.60 -8.90
N GLU A 17 -13.98 -25.80 -8.82
CA GLU A 17 -15.17 -26.12 -8.03
C GLU A 17 -14.97 -25.87 -6.54
N GLU A 18 -13.85 -26.30 -5.95
CA GLU A 18 -13.54 -26.08 -4.53
C GLU A 18 -13.47 -24.58 -4.19
N LEU A 19 -12.95 -23.76 -5.11
CA LEU A 19 -12.89 -22.31 -4.93
C LEU A 19 -14.30 -21.70 -4.86
N ILE A 20 -15.17 -22.02 -5.82
CA ILE A 20 -16.53 -21.48 -5.88
C ILE A 20 -17.37 -21.99 -4.72
N ASP A 21 -17.26 -23.27 -4.38
CA ASP A 21 -17.95 -23.86 -3.24
C ASP A 21 -17.52 -23.20 -1.93
N SER A 22 -16.22 -22.93 -1.74
CA SER A 22 -15.74 -22.26 -0.52
C SER A 22 -16.29 -20.85 -0.37
N ILE A 23 -16.54 -20.13 -1.48
CA ILE A 23 -17.11 -18.80 -1.49
C ILE A 23 -18.60 -18.86 -1.17
N ASN A 24 -19.34 -19.74 -1.86
CA ASN A 24 -20.78 -19.87 -1.71
C ASN A 24 -21.18 -20.48 -0.34
N ALA A 25 -20.29 -21.24 0.29
CA ALA A 25 -20.47 -21.77 1.64
C ALA A 25 -20.24 -20.74 2.76
N LEU A 26 -19.73 -19.53 2.46
CA LEU A 26 -19.47 -18.52 3.48
C LEU A 26 -20.77 -18.11 4.20
N PRO A 27 -20.79 -18.11 5.54
CA PRO A 27 -21.91 -17.52 6.28
C PRO A 27 -22.10 -16.05 5.91
N ARG A 28 -23.36 -15.58 5.89
CA ARG A 28 -23.72 -14.22 5.43
C ARG A 28 -22.85 -13.09 6.00
N PRO A 29 -22.54 -13.04 7.31
CA PRO A 29 -21.67 -12.01 7.86
C PRO A 29 -20.23 -12.11 7.35
N ALA A 30 -19.73 -13.32 7.09
CA ALA A 30 -18.39 -13.56 6.57
C ALA A 30 -18.30 -13.19 5.09
N PHE A 31 -19.30 -13.56 4.28
CA PHE A 31 -19.38 -13.15 2.88
C PHE A 31 -19.44 -11.62 2.76
N SER A 32 -20.35 -10.98 3.49
CA SER A 32 -20.44 -9.52 3.52
C SER A 32 -19.15 -8.87 4.04
N ALA A 33 -18.52 -9.40 5.09
CA ALA A 33 -17.26 -8.84 5.58
C ALA A 33 -16.10 -8.97 4.57
N ARG A 34 -16.07 -10.07 3.81
CA ARG A 34 -15.06 -10.34 2.78
C ARG A 34 -15.24 -9.42 1.57
N PHE A 35 -16.44 -9.35 1.02
CA PHE A 35 -16.70 -8.66 -0.25
C PHE A 35 -17.24 -7.24 -0.09
N PHE A 36 -17.91 -6.91 1.02
CA PHE A 36 -18.67 -5.67 1.22
C PHE A 36 -18.60 -5.11 2.66
N PRO A 37 -17.48 -4.49 3.07
CA PRO A 37 -17.35 -3.98 4.44
C PRO A 37 -18.48 -2.98 4.78
N PRO A 38 -19.09 -3.03 5.99
CA PRO A 38 -20.30 -2.28 6.37
C PRO A 38 -20.24 -0.75 6.26
N ARG A 39 -19.07 -0.18 5.95
CA ARG A 39 -18.82 1.26 5.81
C ARG A 39 -17.94 1.60 4.60
N SER A 40 -17.87 0.70 3.62
CA SER A 40 -17.08 0.93 2.43
C SER A 40 -17.62 2.14 1.65
N LYS A 41 -16.72 3.02 1.17
CA LYS A 41 -17.08 4.06 0.19
C LYS A 41 -17.61 3.46 -1.12
N LEU A 42 -17.45 2.15 -1.33
CA LEU A 42 -18.07 1.42 -2.43
C LEU A 42 -19.60 1.39 -2.30
N LEU A 43 -20.14 1.45 -1.08
CA LEU A 43 -21.58 1.43 -0.84
C LEU A 43 -22.23 2.82 -0.91
N GLN A 44 -21.48 3.84 -1.32
CA GLN A 44 -21.97 5.21 -1.48
C GLN A 44 -21.43 5.82 -2.78
N HIS A 45 -22.31 6.35 -3.62
CA HIS A 45 -21.95 7.07 -4.85
C HIS A 45 -22.75 8.36 -4.94
N GLY A 46 -22.15 9.50 -4.58
CA GLY A 46 -22.91 10.76 -4.46
C GLY A 46 -24.08 10.62 -3.48
N ASP A 47 -25.30 10.91 -3.97
CA ASP A 47 -26.54 10.81 -3.21
C ASP A 47 -27.19 9.41 -3.23
N TYR A 48 -26.50 8.43 -3.83
CA TYR A 48 -26.95 7.05 -3.93
C TYR A 48 -26.28 6.16 -2.88
N HIS A 49 -27.06 5.33 -2.22
CA HIS A 49 -26.62 4.29 -1.32
C HIS A 49 -26.78 2.92 -2.01
N VAL A 50 -25.75 2.09 -1.96
CA VAL A 50 -25.76 0.72 -2.50
C VAL A 50 -25.84 -0.25 -1.33
N SER A 51 -26.87 -1.09 -1.28
CA SER A 51 -27.06 -2.12 -0.26
C SER A 51 -26.93 -3.51 -0.87
N PRO A 52 -25.85 -4.25 -0.54
CA PRO A 52 -25.72 -5.66 -0.91
C PRO A 52 -26.76 -6.52 -0.18
N ARG A 53 -27.35 -7.47 -0.91
CA ARG A 53 -28.34 -8.42 -0.41
C ARG A 53 -28.12 -9.79 -1.05
N PRO A 54 -27.83 -10.86 -0.30
CA PRO A 54 -28.01 -12.19 -0.86
C PRO A 54 -29.51 -12.40 -1.14
N VAL A 55 -29.85 -13.23 -2.13
CA VAL A 55 -31.24 -13.50 -2.53
C VAL A 55 -32.11 -13.99 -1.36
N ALA A 56 -31.51 -14.70 -0.40
CA ALA A 56 -32.19 -15.18 0.80
C ALA A 56 -32.67 -14.06 1.75
N ASP A 57 -32.12 -12.85 1.63
CA ASP A 57 -32.48 -11.66 2.41
C ASP A 57 -33.27 -10.63 1.60
N LEU A 58 -33.52 -10.92 0.31
CA LEU A 58 -34.28 -10.03 -0.56
C LEU A 58 -35.77 -10.18 -0.27
N ASP A 59 -36.40 -9.13 0.26
CA ASP A 59 -37.83 -9.17 0.53
C ASP A 59 -38.68 -9.12 -0.76
N HIS A 60 -39.98 -9.36 -0.63
CA HIS A 60 -40.88 -9.41 -1.78
C HIS A 60 -40.95 -8.06 -2.52
N ASP A 61 -40.97 -6.95 -1.80
CA ASP A 61 -41.10 -5.61 -2.38
C ASP A 61 -39.81 -5.19 -3.09
N GLU A 62 -38.65 -5.49 -2.51
CA GLU A 62 -37.34 -5.28 -3.13
C GLU A 62 -37.19 -6.09 -4.42
N LEU A 63 -37.58 -7.37 -4.40
CA LEU A 63 -37.58 -8.19 -5.61
C LEU A 63 -38.52 -7.65 -6.68
N MET A 64 -39.74 -7.26 -6.30
CA MET A 64 -40.73 -6.73 -7.25
C MET A 64 -40.30 -5.37 -7.83
N ALA A 65 -39.61 -4.53 -7.06
CA ALA A 65 -38.99 -3.31 -7.56
C ALA A 65 -37.90 -3.60 -8.61
N CYS A 66 -37.03 -4.58 -8.35
CA CYS A 66 -36.04 -5.04 -9.33
C CYS A 66 -36.72 -5.61 -10.59
N PHE A 67 -37.77 -6.41 -10.41
CA PHE A 67 -38.54 -6.98 -11.51
C PHE A 67 -39.19 -5.90 -12.39
N SER A 68 -39.79 -4.88 -11.77
CA SER A 68 -40.37 -3.73 -12.47
C SER A 68 -39.35 -2.97 -13.30
N LEU A 69 -38.12 -2.80 -12.77
CA LEU A 69 -37.02 -2.22 -13.53
C LEU A 69 -36.68 -3.07 -14.76
N ILE A 70 -36.52 -4.39 -14.64
CA ILE A 70 -36.27 -5.28 -15.80
C ILE A 70 -37.41 -5.18 -16.82
N GLU A 71 -38.66 -5.18 -16.35
CA GLU A 71 -39.83 -5.11 -17.23
C GLU A 71 -39.82 -3.82 -18.06
N THR A 72 -39.49 -2.70 -17.41
CA THR A 72 -39.45 -1.38 -18.06
C THR A 72 -38.27 -1.23 -19.01
N THR A 73 -37.10 -1.75 -18.64
CA THR A 73 -35.85 -1.51 -19.40
C THR A 73 -35.55 -2.57 -20.45
N SER A 74 -36.05 -3.80 -20.32
CA SER A 74 -35.58 -4.94 -21.12
C SER A 74 -36.67 -5.92 -21.58
N ALA A 75 -37.91 -5.87 -21.08
CA ALA A 75 -38.96 -6.78 -21.57
C ALA A 75 -39.19 -6.67 -23.09
N ALA A 76 -38.98 -5.50 -23.68
CA ALA A 76 -39.09 -5.31 -25.13
C ALA A 76 -38.04 -6.10 -25.92
N ASP A 77 -36.81 -6.21 -25.42
CA ASP A 77 -35.75 -7.01 -26.04
C ASP A 77 -36.04 -8.51 -25.86
N TYR A 78 -36.47 -8.92 -24.66
CA TYR A 78 -36.89 -10.31 -24.40
C TYR A 78 -38.04 -10.76 -25.32
N LYS A 79 -39.07 -9.91 -25.51
CA LYS A 79 -40.21 -10.18 -26.43
C LYS A 79 -39.76 -10.36 -27.89
N LYS A 80 -38.71 -9.65 -28.31
CA LYS A 80 -38.12 -9.77 -29.66
C LYS A 80 -37.15 -10.94 -29.79
N SER A 81 -36.74 -11.54 -28.66
CA SER A 81 -35.86 -12.69 -28.64
C SER A 81 -36.63 -14.01 -28.84
N PRO A 82 -35.99 -15.08 -29.35
CA PRO A 82 -36.58 -16.41 -29.44
C PRO A 82 -37.00 -17.01 -28.09
N ARG A 83 -36.47 -16.49 -26.97
CA ARG A 83 -36.82 -16.93 -25.61
C ARG A 83 -38.13 -16.34 -25.10
N GLY A 84 -38.60 -15.23 -25.70
CA GLY A 84 -39.81 -14.51 -25.25
C GLY A 84 -39.66 -13.83 -23.89
N TRP A 85 -40.70 -13.10 -23.47
CA TRP A 85 -40.82 -12.54 -22.12
C TRP A 85 -41.79 -13.38 -21.29
N HIS A 86 -41.28 -14.01 -20.24
CA HIS A 86 -42.03 -14.90 -19.36
C HIS A 86 -41.90 -14.43 -17.90
N PRO A 87 -42.77 -13.54 -17.41
CA PRO A 87 -42.70 -12.95 -16.07
C PRO A 87 -42.45 -13.95 -14.94
N ASN A 88 -43.23 -15.03 -14.90
CA ASN A 88 -43.12 -16.05 -13.85
C ASN A 88 -41.81 -16.84 -13.93
N ALA A 89 -41.25 -17.05 -15.13
CA ALA A 89 -39.97 -17.70 -15.28
C ALA A 89 -38.84 -16.76 -14.84
N LYS A 90 -38.94 -15.47 -15.18
CA LYS A 90 -37.96 -14.46 -14.79
C LYS A 90 -37.91 -14.26 -13.27
N GLN A 91 -39.06 -14.22 -12.62
CA GLN A 91 -39.11 -14.14 -11.15
C GLN A 91 -38.54 -15.38 -10.47
N ARG A 92 -38.59 -16.57 -11.10
CA ARG A 92 -37.92 -17.77 -10.58
C ARG A 92 -36.40 -17.69 -10.74
N GLU A 93 -35.92 -17.24 -11.90
CA GLU A 93 -34.50 -17.00 -12.15
C GLU A 93 -33.90 -15.99 -11.15
N MET A 94 -34.63 -14.91 -10.87
CA MET A 94 -34.23 -13.92 -9.86
C MET A 94 -34.20 -14.47 -8.41
N ARG A 95 -34.66 -15.71 -8.19
CA ARG A 95 -34.65 -16.39 -6.89
C ARG A 95 -33.65 -17.55 -6.84
N GLU A 96 -32.78 -17.68 -7.84
CA GLU A 96 -31.78 -18.74 -7.92
C GLU A 96 -30.81 -18.67 -6.72
N ASP A 97 -30.46 -19.83 -6.17
CA ASP A 97 -29.58 -19.93 -5.01
C ASP A 97 -28.21 -19.31 -5.30
N ASN A 98 -27.57 -18.74 -4.28
CA ASN A 98 -26.30 -18.00 -4.38
C ASN A 98 -26.34 -16.69 -5.21
N MET A 99 -27.51 -16.26 -5.69
CA MET A 99 -27.67 -14.95 -6.31
C MET A 99 -27.44 -13.82 -5.29
N HIS A 100 -26.67 -12.82 -5.68
CA HIS A 100 -26.38 -11.63 -4.90
C HIS A 100 -26.86 -10.38 -5.64
N TYR A 101 -27.46 -9.45 -4.89
CA TYR A 101 -28.02 -8.20 -5.38
C TYR A 101 -27.25 -7.01 -4.81
N LEU A 102 -26.99 -6.01 -5.65
CA LEU A 102 -26.57 -4.66 -5.26
C LEU A 102 -27.74 -3.71 -5.51
N LEU A 103 -28.56 -3.46 -4.49
CA LEU A 103 -29.71 -2.56 -4.60
C LEU A 103 -29.26 -1.11 -4.43
N VAL A 104 -29.72 -0.20 -5.29
CA VAL A 104 -29.36 1.22 -5.21
C VAL A 104 -30.57 2.04 -4.81
N ARG A 105 -30.45 2.79 -3.71
CA ARG A 105 -31.47 3.72 -3.22
C ARG A 105 -30.95 5.15 -3.28
N LYS A 106 -31.78 6.09 -3.68
CA LYS A 106 -31.46 7.53 -3.57
C LYS A 106 -31.87 8.03 -2.19
N ALA A 107 -30.94 8.65 -1.46
CA ALA A 107 -31.14 9.02 -0.05
C ALA A 107 -32.38 9.89 0.22
N ALA A 108 -32.81 10.68 -0.77
CA ALA A 108 -33.99 11.54 -0.66
C ALA A 108 -35.34 10.83 -0.96
N LEU A 109 -35.32 9.67 -1.62
CA LEU A 109 -36.52 8.99 -2.12
C LEU A 109 -36.81 7.67 -1.38
N GLY A 110 -35.78 7.00 -0.86
CA GLY A 110 -35.93 5.69 -0.21
C GLY A 110 -36.24 4.53 -1.17
N GLU A 111 -36.63 4.80 -2.41
CA GLU A 111 -36.96 3.82 -3.46
C GLU A 111 -35.72 3.24 -4.14
N ILE A 112 -35.86 2.02 -4.67
CA ILE A 112 -34.84 1.35 -5.49
C ILE A 112 -34.86 1.93 -6.89
N VAL A 113 -33.78 2.61 -7.27
CA VAL A 113 -33.64 3.31 -8.57
C VAL A 113 -32.74 2.57 -9.55
N ALA A 114 -31.97 1.60 -9.05
CA ALA A 114 -31.15 0.71 -9.85
C ALA A 114 -30.82 -0.56 -9.07
N PHE A 115 -30.45 -1.62 -9.79
CA PHE A 115 -29.83 -2.78 -9.18
C PHE A 115 -28.87 -3.48 -10.13
N LEU A 116 -27.99 -4.31 -9.56
CA LEU A 116 -27.19 -5.30 -10.27
C LEU A 116 -27.31 -6.64 -9.55
N SER A 117 -27.51 -7.75 -10.27
CA SER A 117 -27.46 -9.10 -9.69
C SER A 117 -26.34 -9.94 -10.30
N PHE A 118 -25.65 -10.72 -9.46
CA PHE A 118 -24.51 -11.54 -9.87
C PHE A 118 -24.35 -12.80 -9.02
N MET A 119 -23.57 -13.77 -9.52
CA MET A 119 -23.23 -15.02 -8.82
C MET A 119 -21.75 -15.34 -8.99
N PHE A 120 -21.16 -15.95 -7.95
CA PHE A 120 -19.91 -16.71 -8.09
C PHE A 120 -20.28 -18.11 -8.58
N THR A 121 -19.81 -18.48 -9.77
CA THR A 121 -20.16 -19.75 -10.41
C THR A 121 -18.99 -20.30 -11.23
N ILE A 122 -19.14 -21.55 -11.65
CA ILE A 122 -18.34 -22.13 -12.73
C ILE A 122 -19.08 -21.92 -14.04
N GLU A 123 -18.40 -21.36 -15.04
CA GLU A 123 -18.87 -21.31 -16.42
C GLU A 123 -17.76 -21.90 -17.30
N ASP A 124 -18.08 -22.99 -18.01
CA ASP A 124 -17.16 -23.70 -18.93
C ASP A 124 -15.74 -23.93 -18.33
N ASP A 125 -15.68 -24.53 -17.14
CA ASP A 125 -14.47 -24.84 -16.34
C ASP A 125 -13.72 -23.64 -15.74
N TYR A 126 -14.22 -22.41 -15.92
CA TYR A 126 -13.66 -21.22 -15.30
C TYR A 126 -14.46 -20.82 -14.06
N PRO A 127 -13.80 -20.53 -12.92
CA PRO A 127 -14.43 -19.79 -11.84
C PRO A 127 -14.64 -18.36 -12.32
N VAL A 128 -15.87 -17.86 -12.21
CA VAL A 128 -16.27 -16.54 -12.70
C VAL A 128 -17.21 -15.83 -11.74
N VAL A 129 -17.29 -14.50 -11.89
CA VAL A 129 -18.46 -13.74 -11.43
C VAL A 129 -19.35 -13.47 -12.63
N TYR A 130 -20.54 -14.07 -12.65
CA TYR A 130 -21.52 -13.90 -13.71
C TYR A 130 -22.55 -12.84 -13.31
N ILE A 131 -22.66 -11.76 -14.08
CA ILE A 131 -23.66 -10.71 -13.93
C ILE A 131 -24.90 -11.11 -14.72
N TYR A 132 -26.00 -11.34 -14.00
CA TYR A 132 -27.27 -11.74 -14.60
C TYR A 132 -28.07 -10.54 -15.07
N GLU A 133 -28.17 -9.49 -14.25
CA GLU A 133 -28.94 -8.30 -14.57
C GLU A 133 -28.26 -7.02 -14.07
N ILE A 134 -28.38 -5.93 -14.83
CA ILE A 134 -28.01 -4.58 -14.41
C ILE A 134 -29.01 -3.59 -15.01
N HIS A 135 -29.79 -2.93 -14.15
CA HIS A 135 -30.84 -2.01 -14.58
C HIS A 135 -30.85 -0.74 -13.79
N LEU A 136 -30.98 0.37 -14.51
CA LEU A 136 -31.11 1.72 -13.96
C LEU A 136 -32.37 2.35 -14.55
N ALA A 137 -33.17 2.98 -13.68
CA ALA A 137 -34.22 3.91 -14.08
C ALA A 137 -33.63 5.02 -14.96
N GLU A 138 -34.40 5.49 -15.94
CA GLU A 138 -33.90 6.31 -17.05
C GLU A 138 -33.34 7.65 -16.58
N GLU A 139 -34.02 8.28 -15.63
CA GLU A 139 -33.69 9.55 -14.98
C GLU A 139 -32.39 9.49 -14.15
N HIS A 140 -31.89 8.29 -13.84
CA HIS A 140 -30.66 8.07 -13.07
C HIS A 140 -29.47 7.61 -13.92
N ARG A 141 -29.65 7.53 -15.25
CA ARG A 141 -28.56 7.25 -16.19
C ARG A 141 -27.64 8.48 -16.35
N GLY A 142 -26.41 8.26 -16.82
CA GLY A 142 -25.43 9.34 -16.98
C GLY A 142 -24.76 9.84 -15.69
N ALA A 143 -25.26 9.46 -14.51
CA ALA A 143 -24.66 9.80 -13.21
C ALA A 143 -23.42 8.98 -12.82
N GLY A 144 -22.91 8.13 -13.72
CA GLY A 144 -21.79 7.21 -13.47
C GLY A 144 -22.16 5.97 -12.62
N LEU A 145 -23.43 5.80 -12.26
CA LEU A 145 -23.89 4.74 -11.36
C LEU A 145 -23.64 3.32 -11.90
N GLY A 146 -23.90 3.08 -13.20
CA GLY A 146 -23.61 1.77 -13.81
C GLY A 146 -22.13 1.41 -13.75
N LYS A 147 -21.22 2.37 -14.03
CA LYS A 147 -19.78 2.16 -13.90
C LYS A 147 -19.37 1.85 -12.45
N HIS A 148 -20.03 2.50 -11.49
CA HIS A 148 -19.79 2.26 -10.07
C HIS A 148 -20.21 0.84 -9.65
N LEU A 149 -21.40 0.38 -10.07
CA LEU A 149 -21.86 -0.99 -9.79
C LEU A 149 -20.93 -2.05 -10.41
N MET A 150 -20.51 -1.86 -11.66
CA MET A 150 -19.56 -2.77 -12.32
C MET A 150 -18.22 -2.82 -11.57
N ARG A 151 -17.71 -1.67 -11.08
CA ARG A 151 -16.50 -1.63 -10.27
C ARG A 151 -16.63 -2.44 -8.97
N ILE A 152 -17.81 -2.44 -8.35
CA ILE A 152 -18.05 -3.25 -7.14
C ILE A 152 -17.92 -4.73 -7.49
N VAL A 153 -18.52 -5.17 -8.60
CA VAL A 153 -18.41 -6.55 -9.08
C VAL A 153 -16.96 -6.93 -9.40
N ASP A 154 -16.21 -6.04 -10.05
CA ASP A 154 -14.79 -6.28 -10.35
C ASP A 154 -13.96 -6.52 -9.08
N LEU A 155 -14.24 -5.76 -8.02
CA LEU A 155 -13.60 -5.96 -6.72
C LEU A 155 -14.00 -7.30 -6.09
N CYS A 156 -15.26 -7.72 -6.26
CA CYS A 156 -15.72 -9.03 -5.79
C CYS A 156 -15.02 -10.17 -6.55
N ALA A 157 -14.88 -10.02 -7.88
CA ALA A 157 -14.19 -10.99 -8.71
C ALA A 157 -12.71 -11.13 -8.31
N ALA A 158 -12.03 -10.00 -8.10
CA ALA A 158 -10.65 -9.99 -7.63
C ALA A 158 -10.51 -10.63 -6.23
N GLU A 159 -11.36 -10.26 -5.27
CA GLU A 159 -11.36 -10.83 -3.90
C GLU A 159 -11.74 -12.32 -3.89
N GLY A 160 -12.54 -12.75 -4.85
CA GLY A 160 -12.93 -14.14 -5.05
C GLY A 160 -11.87 -14.96 -5.80
N ALA A 161 -10.80 -14.33 -6.27
CA ALA A 161 -9.76 -14.95 -7.09
C ALA A 161 -10.31 -15.72 -8.31
N VAL A 162 -11.38 -15.21 -8.92
CA VAL A 162 -11.97 -15.80 -10.13
C VAL A 162 -11.21 -15.37 -11.38
N ASP A 163 -11.35 -16.13 -12.47
CA ASP A 163 -10.60 -15.90 -13.71
C ASP A 163 -11.23 -14.79 -14.58
N LYS A 164 -12.57 -14.67 -14.59
CA LYS A 164 -13.31 -13.73 -15.45
C LYS A 164 -14.52 -13.10 -14.75
N VAL A 165 -14.93 -11.92 -15.24
CA VAL A 165 -16.29 -11.37 -15.04
C VAL A 165 -17.07 -11.55 -16.34
N MET A 166 -18.27 -12.10 -16.27
CA MET A 166 -19.09 -12.45 -17.44
C MET A 166 -20.48 -11.80 -17.38
N LEU A 167 -21.10 -11.56 -18.53
CA LEU A 167 -22.48 -11.11 -18.66
C LEU A 167 -23.06 -11.49 -20.02
N THR A 168 -24.39 -11.51 -20.14
CA THR A 168 -25.08 -11.64 -21.44
C THR A 168 -25.68 -10.30 -21.86
N CYS A 169 -25.48 -9.91 -23.12
CA CYS A 169 -26.07 -8.69 -23.68
C CYS A 169 -26.77 -8.94 -25.01
N PHE A 170 -27.97 -8.38 -25.20
CA PHE A 170 -28.68 -8.43 -26.47
C PHE A 170 -27.94 -7.60 -27.53
N ARG A 171 -27.77 -8.17 -28.74
CA ARG A 171 -27.16 -7.48 -29.89
C ARG A 171 -27.94 -6.24 -30.32
N SER A 172 -29.25 -6.18 -30.02
CA SER A 172 -30.10 -5.01 -30.27
C SER A 172 -29.79 -3.83 -29.34
N ASN A 173 -29.20 -4.07 -28.17
CA ASN A 173 -28.93 -3.04 -27.17
C ASN A 173 -27.53 -2.42 -27.36
N ALA A 174 -27.39 -1.65 -28.45
CA ALA A 174 -26.11 -1.01 -28.81
C ALA A 174 -25.55 -0.08 -27.72
N VAL A 175 -26.42 0.52 -26.91
CA VAL A 175 -26.01 1.40 -25.79
C VAL A 175 -25.33 0.60 -24.68
N ALA A 176 -25.88 -0.56 -24.30
CA ALA A 176 -25.29 -1.44 -23.31
C ALA A 176 -23.97 -2.05 -23.82
N LEU A 177 -23.92 -2.51 -25.08
CA LEU A 177 -22.70 -3.02 -25.69
C LEU A 177 -21.56 -2.00 -25.66
N ALA A 178 -21.80 -0.79 -26.14
CA ALA A 178 -20.80 0.29 -26.11
C ALA A 178 -20.42 0.70 -24.67
N PHE A 179 -21.31 0.50 -23.70
CA PHE A 179 -20.98 0.68 -22.29
C PHE A 179 -20.04 -0.42 -21.77
N TYR A 180 -20.32 -1.69 -22.04
CA TYR A 180 -19.49 -2.82 -21.61
C TYR A 180 -18.12 -2.85 -22.31
N GLU A 181 -18.07 -2.56 -23.61
CA GLU A 181 -16.81 -2.45 -24.37
C GLU A 181 -15.87 -1.39 -23.78
N ARG A 182 -16.42 -0.22 -23.38
CA ARG A 182 -15.65 0.83 -22.68
C ARG A 182 -15.17 0.40 -21.30
N LEU A 183 -15.79 -0.62 -20.70
CA LEU A 183 -15.36 -1.23 -19.45
C LEU A 183 -14.44 -2.44 -19.65
N GLY A 184 -14.05 -2.73 -20.90
CA GLY A 184 -13.07 -3.77 -21.23
C GLY A 184 -13.65 -5.16 -21.49
N PHE A 185 -14.98 -5.29 -21.56
CA PHE A 185 -15.65 -6.53 -21.95
C PHE A 185 -15.55 -6.73 -23.47
N GLY A 186 -15.20 -7.94 -23.90
CA GLY A 186 -15.24 -8.39 -25.28
C GLY A 186 -16.27 -9.50 -25.47
N GLU A 187 -16.51 -9.91 -26.73
CA GLU A 187 -17.25 -11.15 -27.00
C GLU A 187 -16.44 -12.34 -26.45
N ASP A 188 -17.04 -13.11 -25.56
CA ASP A 188 -16.40 -14.27 -24.95
C ASP A 188 -16.35 -15.45 -25.94
N GLU A 189 -15.34 -16.31 -25.79
CA GLU A 189 -15.15 -17.49 -26.65
C GLU A 189 -16.32 -18.48 -26.62
N PHE A 190 -17.11 -18.47 -25.54
CA PHE A 190 -18.31 -19.29 -25.37
C PHE A 190 -19.61 -18.59 -25.87
N SER A 191 -19.50 -17.37 -26.41
CA SER A 191 -20.62 -16.70 -27.07
C SER A 191 -21.13 -17.53 -28.26
N PRO A 192 -22.46 -17.75 -28.40
CA PRO A 192 -23.01 -18.54 -29.50
C PRO A 192 -22.60 -17.99 -30.88
N PRO A 193 -21.97 -18.81 -31.75
CA PRO A 193 -21.52 -18.35 -33.06
C PRO A 193 -22.68 -18.19 -34.05
N ALA A 194 -22.47 -17.38 -35.09
CA ALA A 194 -23.39 -17.27 -36.21
C ALA A 194 -23.47 -18.61 -36.97
N LYS A 195 -24.69 -19.12 -37.17
CA LYS A 195 -24.92 -20.42 -37.85
C LYS A 195 -25.34 -20.19 -39.29
N ARG A 196 -24.64 -20.83 -40.24
CA ARG A 196 -25.05 -20.87 -41.66
C ARG A 196 -26.11 -21.94 -41.86
N LEU A 197 -27.30 -21.55 -42.31
CA LEU A 197 -28.41 -22.46 -42.57
C LEU A 197 -28.30 -23.10 -43.98
N ARG A 198 -28.99 -24.23 -44.20
CA ARG A 198 -29.17 -24.80 -45.54
C ARG A 198 -29.84 -23.74 -46.43
N GLY A 199 -29.17 -23.33 -47.50
CA GLY A 199 -29.57 -22.20 -48.36
C GLY A 199 -28.70 -20.93 -48.23
N GLY A 200 -27.64 -20.95 -47.42
CA GLY A 200 -26.65 -19.87 -47.37
C GLY A 200 -26.98 -18.69 -46.45
N LYS A 201 -28.18 -18.63 -45.87
CA LYS A 201 -28.59 -17.61 -44.90
C LYS A 201 -27.82 -17.75 -43.59
N ILE A 202 -27.22 -16.66 -43.10
CA ILE A 202 -26.51 -16.61 -41.81
C ILE A 202 -27.51 -16.20 -40.73
N LYS A 203 -27.68 -17.04 -39.70
CA LYS A 203 -28.49 -16.75 -38.51
C LYS A 203 -27.55 -16.33 -37.38
N VAL A 204 -27.56 -15.03 -37.08
CA VAL A 204 -26.81 -14.46 -35.95
C VAL A 204 -27.66 -14.59 -34.68
N PRO A 205 -27.11 -15.11 -33.57
CA PRO A 205 -27.79 -15.14 -32.28
C PRO A 205 -28.17 -13.73 -31.81
N PRO A 206 -29.33 -13.56 -31.16
CA PRO A 206 -29.84 -12.25 -30.77
C PRO A 206 -29.12 -11.64 -29.56
N TYR A 207 -28.27 -12.40 -28.89
CA TYR A 207 -27.42 -11.97 -27.78
C TYR A 207 -25.98 -12.43 -28.02
N LEU A 208 -25.04 -11.86 -27.27
CA LEU A 208 -23.70 -12.39 -27.08
C LEU A 208 -23.39 -12.53 -25.59
N ILE A 209 -22.56 -13.50 -25.26
CA ILE A 209 -21.91 -13.57 -23.96
C ILE A 209 -20.66 -12.69 -24.05
N MET A 210 -20.50 -11.81 -23.08
CA MET A 210 -19.35 -10.94 -22.96
C MET A 210 -18.58 -11.28 -21.70
N SER A 211 -17.26 -11.21 -21.79
CA SER A 211 -16.40 -11.40 -20.62
C SER A 211 -15.23 -10.43 -20.63
N LYS A 212 -14.61 -10.32 -19.46
CA LYS A 212 -13.27 -9.76 -19.30
C LYS A 212 -12.49 -10.60 -18.31
N SER A 213 -11.22 -10.86 -18.61
CA SER A 213 -10.33 -11.59 -17.70
C SER A 213 -9.74 -10.66 -16.65
N VAL A 214 -9.60 -11.17 -15.42
CA VAL A 214 -8.97 -10.47 -14.30
C VAL A 214 -7.46 -10.32 -14.51
N GLU A 215 -6.79 -11.29 -15.13
CA GLU A 215 -5.37 -11.19 -15.52
C GLU A 215 -5.18 -10.25 -16.75
N GLU A 216 -6.11 -10.25 -17.71
CA GLU A 216 -6.12 -9.26 -18.79
C GLU A 216 -6.33 -7.83 -18.29
N ASP A 217 -7.04 -7.63 -17.20
CA ASP A 217 -7.28 -6.30 -16.61
C ASP A 217 -5.96 -5.65 -16.14
N HIS A 218 -4.99 -6.44 -15.67
CA HIS A 218 -3.64 -5.92 -15.40
C HIS A 218 -2.97 -5.43 -16.69
N ALA A 219 -2.90 -6.29 -17.72
CA ALA A 219 -2.25 -5.95 -18.98
C ALA A 219 -2.92 -4.74 -19.66
N LYS A 220 -4.25 -4.64 -19.62
CA LYS A 220 -5.03 -3.48 -20.11
C LYS A 220 -4.70 -2.22 -19.29
N ALA A 221 -4.62 -2.32 -17.96
CA ALA A 221 -4.24 -1.18 -17.12
C ALA A 221 -2.80 -0.70 -17.43
N VAL A 222 -1.85 -1.62 -17.60
CA VAL A 222 -0.47 -1.30 -17.99
C VAL A 222 -0.41 -0.69 -19.39
N ALA A 223 -1.17 -1.21 -20.36
CA ALA A 223 -1.27 -0.64 -21.69
C ALA A 223 -1.81 0.80 -21.67
N ASN A 224 -2.83 1.07 -20.86
CA ASN A 224 -3.36 2.43 -20.66
C ASN A 224 -2.33 3.38 -20.03
N ILE A 225 -1.61 2.91 -19.00
CA ILE A 225 -0.51 3.66 -18.38
C ILE A 225 0.60 3.94 -19.41
N SER A 226 1.02 2.92 -20.15
CA SER A 226 2.00 3.01 -21.24
C SER A 226 1.61 4.03 -22.30
N ALA A 227 0.37 3.99 -22.78
CA ALA A 227 -0.14 4.94 -23.77
C ALA A 227 -0.19 6.37 -23.22
N ALA A 228 -0.62 6.56 -21.98
CA ALA A 228 -0.65 7.88 -21.34
C ALA A 228 0.77 8.44 -21.14
N VAL A 229 1.72 7.61 -20.70
CA VAL A 229 3.14 7.99 -20.56
C VAL A 229 3.74 8.36 -21.92
N ARG A 230 3.50 7.55 -22.94
CA ARG A 230 3.95 7.83 -24.32
C ARG A 230 3.40 9.16 -24.83
N ALA A 231 2.12 9.44 -24.58
CA ALA A 231 1.52 10.71 -24.97
C ALA A 231 2.21 11.92 -24.30
N PHE A 232 2.62 11.82 -23.03
CA PHE A 232 3.42 12.86 -22.38
C PHE A 232 4.82 13.00 -22.99
N HIS A 233 5.47 11.87 -23.23
CA HIS A 233 6.78 11.81 -23.86
C HIS A 233 6.80 12.48 -25.23
N ASP A 234 5.82 12.16 -26.10
CA ASP A 234 5.74 12.70 -27.46
C ASP A 234 5.50 14.22 -27.48
N ARG A 235 4.92 14.77 -26.41
CA ARG A 235 4.75 16.23 -26.22
C ARG A 235 5.92 16.90 -25.49
N GLY A 236 6.95 16.15 -25.06
CA GLY A 236 8.04 16.67 -24.24
C GLY A 236 7.59 17.15 -22.85
N GLU A 237 6.46 16.66 -22.36
CA GLU A 237 5.87 17.07 -21.09
C GLU A 237 6.31 16.15 -19.94
N LYS A 238 6.82 16.73 -18.84
CA LYS A 238 7.03 15.97 -17.61
C LYS A 238 5.69 15.54 -17.00
N PHE A 239 5.62 14.33 -16.45
CA PHE A 239 4.47 13.82 -15.70
C PHE A 239 4.85 13.39 -14.29
N ARG A 240 3.83 13.10 -13.47
CA ARG A 240 3.98 12.58 -12.11
C ARG A 240 3.11 11.35 -11.86
N ILE A 241 3.53 10.52 -10.93
CA ILE A 241 2.79 9.31 -10.53
C ILE A 241 1.87 9.67 -9.36
N SER A 242 0.60 9.29 -9.47
CA SER A 242 -0.38 9.36 -8.40
C SER A 242 -0.69 7.94 -7.92
N HIS A 243 -0.40 7.67 -6.64
CA HIS A 243 -0.55 6.37 -5.98
C HIS A 243 -1.82 6.31 -5.10
N GLY A 244 -2.57 7.41 -4.98
CA GLY A 244 -3.77 7.50 -4.13
C GLY A 244 -3.53 7.59 -2.61
N SER A 245 -2.31 7.29 -2.12
CA SER A 245 -1.88 7.49 -0.73
C SER A 245 -0.36 7.77 -0.63
N THR A 246 0.11 8.40 0.45
CA THR A 246 1.54 8.68 0.68
C THR A 246 1.88 8.90 2.16
N ASN A 247 2.95 8.25 2.62
CA ASN A 247 3.58 8.51 3.92
C ASN A 247 4.78 9.46 3.82
N SER A 248 5.11 9.94 2.61
CA SER A 248 6.18 10.94 2.44
C SER A 248 5.72 12.30 2.94
N THR A 249 6.55 12.96 3.76
CA THR A 249 6.30 14.31 4.30
C THR A 249 6.64 15.43 3.32
N ARG A 250 7.23 15.10 2.16
CA ARG A 250 7.58 16.05 1.10
C ARG A 250 6.37 16.81 0.59
N GLN A 251 6.49 18.14 0.52
CA GLN A 251 5.57 18.94 -0.28
C GLN A 251 5.94 18.79 -1.74
N SER A 252 4.96 18.43 -2.57
CA SER A 252 5.19 18.23 -3.99
C SER A 252 5.58 19.56 -4.66
N ALA A 253 6.85 19.73 -5.04
CA ALA A 253 7.45 20.97 -5.53
C ALA A 253 6.86 21.54 -6.85
N THR A 254 5.82 20.91 -7.43
CA THR A 254 5.08 21.53 -8.56
C THR A 254 3.59 21.23 -8.46
N ARG A 255 2.81 22.18 -7.94
CA ARG A 255 1.36 21.96 -7.70
C ARG A 255 0.49 22.08 -8.96
N ARG A 256 1.08 22.08 -10.16
CA ARG A 256 0.31 22.11 -11.42
C ARG A 256 -0.59 20.87 -11.42
N LYS A 257 -1.91 21.09 -11.43
CA LYS A 257 -2.97 20.05 -11.43
C LYS A 257 -2.99 19.21 -12.72
N THR A 258 -1.99 19.34 -13.58
CA THR A 258 -1.97 18.81 -14.92
C THR A 258 -0.79 17.86 -15.06
N ASN A 259 -1.02 16.71 -15.69
CA ASN A 259 -0.06 15.66 -16.04
C ASN A 259 0.25 14.64 -14.92
N PHE A 260 -0.78 13.89 -14.50
CA PHE A 260 -0.64 12.74 -13.60
C PHE A 260 -0.93 11.42 -14.31
N ILE A 261 -0.14 10.40 -13.99
CA ILE A 261 -0.42 8.99 -14.26
C ILE A 261 -1.03 8.41 -13.00
N ASP A 262 -2.30 8.02 -13.08
CA ASP A 262 -3.00 7.36 -11.98
C ASP A 262 -2.69 5.87 -12.00
N THR A 263 -2.10 5.38 -10.91
CA THR A 263 -1.79 3.96 -10.71
C THR A 263 -2.70 3.34 -9.65
N SER A 264 -3.62 4.09 -9.05
CA SER A 264 -4.38 3.68 -7.85
C SER A 264 -5.23 2.42 -8.06
N GLY A 265 -5.54 2.05 -9.31
CA GLY A 265 -6.21 0.78 -9.64
C GLY A 265 -5.29 -0.45 -9.62
N LEU A 266 -3.97 -0.28 -9.56
CA LEU A 266 -3.00 -1.37 -9.44
C LEU A 266 -2.77 -1.71 -7.95
N SER A 267 -3.78 -2.25 -7.28
CA SER A 267 -3.82 -2.45 -5.82
C SER A 267 -4.08 -3.90 -5.36
N HIS A 268 -3.77 -4.90 -6.19
CA HIS A 268 -4.05 -6.31 -5.93
C HIS A 268 -2.79 -7.17 -5.80
N VAL A 269 -2.84 -8.15 -4.89
CA VAL A 269 -1.97 -9.33 -4.93
C VAL A 269 -2.58 -10.26 -5.98
N LEU A 270 -1.88 -10.45 -7.09
CA LEU A 270 -2.40 -11.23 -8.23
C LEU A 270 -2.23 -12.73 -8.03
N LYS A 271 -1.17 -13.14 -7.33
CA LYS A 271 -0.87 -14.55 -7.08
C LYS A 271 0.04 -14.71 -5.87
N VAL A 272 -0.20 -15.77 -5.09
CA VAL A 272 0.77 -16.32 -4.12
C VAL A 272 1.13 -17.74 -4.58
N ASP A 273 2.41 -17.99 -4.79
CA ASP A 273 2.95 -19.30 -5.18
C ASP A 273 3.63 -19.93 -3.97
N VAL A 274 3.00 -20.97 -3.42
CA VAL A 274 3.47 -21.62 -2.18
C VAL A 274 4.73 -22.44 -2.40
N GLU A 275 4.83 -23.09 -3.56
CA GLU A 275 5.97 -23.95 -3.91
C GLU A 275 7.21 -23.11 -4.21
N ALA A 276 7.07 -22.10 -5.07
CA ALA A 276 8.15 -21.17 -5.39
C ALA A 276 8.44 -20.18 -4.26
N ARG A 277 7.53 -20.06 -3.28
CA ARG A 277 7.55 -19.04 -2.22
C ARG A 277 7.71 -17.64 -2.77
N THR A 278 6.80 -17.28 -3.68
CA THR A 278 6.77 -15.94 -4.29
C THR A 278 5.36 -15.36 -4.29
N ALA A 279 5.25 -14.03 -4.35
CA ALA A 279 4.00 -13.33 -4.58
C ALA A 279 4.12 -12.37 -5.75
N LEU A 280 3.12 -12.36 -6.63
CA LEU A 280 2.99 -11.41 -7.72
C LEU A 280 2.09 -10.26 -7.28
N VAL A 281 2.63 -9.05 -7.15
CA VAL A 281 1.98 -7.98 -6.40
C VAL A 281 2.03 -6.66 -7.16
N GLN A 282 0.86 -6.02 -7.28
CA GLN A 282 0.76 -4.69 -7.86
C GLN A 282 1.27 -3.59 -6.88
N PRO A 283 1.77 -2.45 -7.40
CA PRO A 283 2.52 -1.46 -6.62
C PRO A 283 1.73 -0.77 -5.51
N ASN A 284 0.40 -0.68 -5.59
CA ASN A 284 -0.42 0.01 -4.58
C ASN A 284 -1.00 -0.92 -3.50
N VAL A 285 -0.59 -2.20 -3.47
CA VAL A 285 -0.89 -3.08 -2.34
C VAL A 285 -0.16 -2.55 -1.08
N PRO A 286 -0.89 -2.21 -0.01
CA PRO A 286 -0.28 -1.80 1.25
C PRO A 286 0.22 -3.00 2.08
N MET A 287 1.19 -2.77 2.98
CA MET A 287 1.86 -3.81 3.76
C MET A 287 0.91 -4.67 4.59
N ASP A 288 -0.14 -4.09 5.18
CA ASP A 288 -1.13 -4.87 5.94
C ASP A 288 -1.89 -5.85 5.04
N ARG A 289 -2.33 -5.43 3.85
CA ARG A 289 -3.00 -6.31 2.89
C ARG A 289 -2.07 -7.37 2.32
N LEU A 290 -0.81 -7.01 2.08
CA LEU A 290 0.21 -7.97 1.66
C LEU A 290 0.45 -9.05 2.72
N ALA A 291 0.59 -8.65 3.98
CA ALA A 291 0.75 -9.59 5.09
C ALA A 291 -0.49 -10.47 5.27
N GLU A 292 -1.69 -9.88 5.26
CA GLU A 292 -2.95 -10.63 5.34
C GLU A 292 -3.07 -11.68 4.23
N GLU A 293 -2.79 -11.32 2.99
CA GLU A 293 -2.92 -12.23 1.86
C GLU A 293 -1.89 -13.36 1.91
N THR A 294 -0.63 -13.04 2.13
CA THR A 294 0.44 -14.05 2.15
C THR A 294 0.32 -15.01 3.34
N MET A 295 -0.15 -14.52 4.50
CA MET A 295 -0.32 -15.35 5.70
C MET A 295 -1.43 -16.40 5.54
N LYS A 296 -2.44 -16.20 4.67
CA LYS A 296 -3.43 -17.24 4.33
C LYS A 296 -2.77 -18.50 3.78
N HIS A 297 -1.59 -18.35 3.20
CA HIS A 297 -0.80 -19.43 2.62
C HIS A 297 0.34 -19.91 3.55
N GLY A 298 0.36 -19.50 4.82
CA GLY A 298 1.44 -19.82 5.76
C GLY A 298 2.77 -19.19 5.40
N LEU A 299 2.75 -18.09 4.64
CA LEU A 299 3.93 -17.39 4.14
C LEU A 299 3.91 -15.91 4.53
N ILE A 300 5.07 -15.25 4.48
CA ILE A 300 5.21 -13.81 4.72
C ILE A 300 6.40 -13.27 3.91
N PRO A 301 6.39 -12.03 3.42
CA PRO A 301 7.60 -11.40 2.87
C PRO A 301 8.73 -11.34 3.90
N PRO A 302 10.01 -11.45 3.47
CA PRO A 302 11.15 -11.36 4.38
C PRO A 302 11.20 -10.03 5.15
N VAL A 303 10.84 -8.93 4.49
CA VAL A 303 10.80 -7.55 5.00
C VAL A 303 9.36 -7.03 4.85
N ILE A 304 8.76 -6.58 5.96
CA ILE A 304 7.45 -5.90 6.00
C ILE A 304 7.62 -4.61 6.78
N MET A 305 7.48 -3.46 6.11
CA MET A 305 7.63 -2.17 6.78
C MET A 305 6.52 -1.96 7.81
N GLU A 306 6.89 -1.40 8.95
CA GLU A 306 6.10 -1.43 10.19
C GLU A 306 4.83 -0.57 10.16
N PHE A 307 4.69 0.26 9.12
CA PHE A 307 3.49 1.06 8.90
C PHE A 307 2.57 0.38 7.87
N PRO A 308 1.34 0.00 8.28
CA PRO A 308 0.36 -0.67 7.42
C PRO A 308 0.12 0.01 6.07
N GLY A 309 0.21 1.34 6.00
CA GLY A 309 -0.10 2.12 4.81
C GLY A 309 1.00 2.21 3.75
N ILE A 310 2.23 1.73 4.03
CA ILE A 310 3.30 1.73 3.03
C ILE A 310 2.94 0.73 1.93
N THR A 311 3.13 1.10 0.66
CA THR A 311 2.81 0.23 -0.48
C THR A 311 4.03 -0.49 -1.03
N VAL A 312 3.85 -1.61 -1.73
CA VAL A 312 4.94 -2.38 -2.35
C VAL A 312 5.77 -1.55 -3.34
N GLY A 313 5.12 -0.78 -4.20
CA GLY A 313 5.80 0.09 -5.17
C GLY A 313 6.52 1.27 -4.50
N GLY A 314 5.91 1.84 -3.46
CA GLY A 314 6.56 2.82 -2.60
C GLY A 314 7.75 2.22 -1.85
N GLY A 315 7.66 0.94 -1.51
CA GLY A 315 8.70 0.13 -0.91
C GLY A 315 9.94 0.04 -1.78
N TYR A 316 9.76 -0.41 -3.02
CA TYR A 316 10.83 -0.53 -4.02
C TYR A 316 11.44 0.83 -4.41
N SER A 317 10.58 1.82 -4.69
CA SER A 317 11.06 3.15 -5.10
C SER A 317 11.61 3.98 -3.94
N GLY A 318 11.28 3.66 -2.70
CA GLY A 318 11.74 4.34 -1.49
C GLY A 318 12.92 3.62 -0.84
N THR A 319 13.35 4.08 0.35
CA THR A 319 14.47 3.49 1.08
C THR A 319 14.08 2.23 1.85
N SER A 320 12.96 2.27 2.58
CA SER A 320 12.26 1.08 3.10
C SER A 320 13.12 0.05 3.83
N GLY A 321 13.47 0.34 5.09
CA GLY A 321 14.08 -0.59 6.03
C GLY A 321 13.28 -0.71 7.34
N GLU A 322 13.47 -1.80 8.06
CA GLU A 322 12.84 -2.10 9.36
C GLU A 322 13.67 -3.13 10.15
N SER A 323 13.17 -3.58 11.29
CA SER A 323 13.83 -4.50 12.22
C SER A 323 14.46 -5.78 11.61
N SER A 324 13.96 -6.35 10.50
CA SER A 324 14.61 -7.50 9.83
C SER A 324 15.63 -7.10 8.75
N SER A 325 15.72 -5.81 8.42
CA SER A 325 16.60 -5.28 7.37
C SER A 325 18.08 -5.36 7.70
N PHE A 326 18.49 -5.62 8.94
CA PHE A 326 19.89 -5.98 9.23
C PHE A 326 20.29 -7.30 8.54
N LYS A 327 19.33 -8.22 8.35
CA LYS A 327 19.52 -9.54 7.73
C LYS A 327 19.27 -9.50 6.23
N TYR A 328 18.09 -9.00 5.85
CA TYR A 328 17.61 -9.01 4.45
C TYR A 328 17.99 -7.74 3.66
N GLY A 329 18.37 -6.66 4.35
CA GLY A 329 18.61 -5.33 3.78
C GLY A 329 17.33 -4.59 3.45
N TYR A 330 17.42 -3.62 2.54
CA TYR A 330 16.28 -2.85 2.05
C TYR A 330 15.27 -3.71 1.29
N PHE A 331 14.03 -3.22 1.18
CA PHE A 331 12.91 -3.96 0.60
C PHE A 331 13.17 -4.48 -0.83
N ASP A 332 13.92 -3.73 -1.65
CA ASP A 332 14.28 -4.13 -3.02
C ASP A 332 15.05 -5.46 -3.09
N ARG A 333 15.81 -5.80 -2.04
CA ARG A 333 16.56 -7.05 -1.99
C ARG A 333 15.66 -8.28 -1.87
N THR A 334 14.42 -8.09 -1.41
CA THR A 334 13.42 -9.16 -1.32
C THR A 334 12.62 -9.35 -2.61
N ILE A 335 12.93 -8.57 -3.65
CA ILE A 335 12.27 -8.62 -4.96
C ILE A 335 13.10 -9.46 -5.93
N ASN A 336 12.43 -10.32 -6.70
CA ASN A 336 13.04 -11.07 -7.79
C ASN A 336 13.14 -10.22 -9.06
N TRP A 337 12.04 -9.58 -9.44
CA TRP A 337 11.96 -8.71 -10.62
C TRP A 337 10.82 -7.68 -10.49
N VAL A 338 10.92 -6.63 -11.31
CA VAL A 338 9.97 -5.52 -11.40
C VAL A 338 9.56 -5.28 -12.84
N GLU A 339 8.26 -5.12 -13.09
CA GLU A 339 7.73 -4.56 -14.33
C GLU A 339 7.61 -3.03 -14.20
N MET A 340 8.05 -2.32 -15.23
CA MET A 340 8.09 -0.87 -15.25
C MET A 340 7.71 -0.30 -16.61
N VAL A 341 6.91 0.76 -16.60
CA VAL A 341 6.72 1.64 -17.77
C VAL A 341 7.75 2.76 -17.72
N LEU A 342 8.72 2.73 -18.64
CA LEU A 342 9.74 3.76 -18.80
C LEU A 342 9.14 5.09 -19.24
N ALA A 343 9.92 6.17 -19.15
CA ALA A 343 9.48 7.52 -19.50
C ALA A 343 9.00 7.69 -20.95
N ASN A 344 9.44 6.82 -21.88
CA ASN A 344 9.00 6.78 -23.27
C ASN A 344 7.75 5.89 -23.52
N GLY A 345 7.15 5.36 -22.45
CA GLY A 345 6.00 4.47 -22.49
C GLY A 345 6.34 3.01 -22.79
N GLN A 346 7.62 2.63 -22.93
CA GLN A 346 8.00 1.23 -23.09
C GLN A 346 7.80 0.46 -21.79
N VAL A 347 7.15 -0.70 -21.87
CA VAL A 347 7.04 -1.65 -20.76
C VAL A 347 8.29 -2.54 -20.76
N VAL A 348 8.98 -2.62 -19.63
CA VAL A 348 10.16 -3.47 -19.45
C VAL A 348 10.05 -4.28 -18.18
N ARG A 349 10.74 -5.42 -18.14
CA ARG A 349 11.01 -6.17 -16.92
C ARG A 349 12.47 -5.98 -16.55
N CYS A 350 12.75 -5.70 -15.28
CA CYS A 350 14.11 -5.62 -14.76
C CYS A 350 14.27 -6.50 -13.52
N SER A 351 15.44 -7.11 -13.38
CA SER A 351 15.80 -8.07 -12.34
C SER A 351 17.32 -8.05 -12.14
N ARG A 352 17.86 -8.92 -11.29
CA ARG A 352 19.31 -9.09 -11.14
C ARG A 352 20.01 -9.63 -12.39
N THR A 353 19.27 -10.23 -13.32
CA THR A 353 19.82 -10.85 -14.55
C THR A 353 19.31 -10.22 -15.83
N GLU A 354 18.24 -9.42 -15.77
CA GLU A 354 17.63 -8.72 -16.90
C GLU A 354 17.60 -7.22 -16.59
N LEU A 355 18.29 -6.38 -17.37
CA LEU A 355 18.44 -4.94 -17.09
C LEU A 355 18.86 -4.64 -15.62
N PRO A 356 19.94 -5.25 -15.10
CA PRO A 356 20.30 -5.17 -13.68
C PRO A 356 20.63 -3.76 -13.21
N ASP A 357 21.20 -2.93 -14.07
CA ASP A 357 21.49 -1.54 -13.75
C ASP A 357 20.21 -0.70 -13.56
N LEU A 358 19.15 -0.97 -14.33
CA LEU A 358 17.83 -0.37 -14.11
C LEU A 358 17.19 -0.88 -12.81
N PHE A 359 17.24 -2.19 -12.58
CA PHE A 359 16.67 -2.80 -11.37
C PHE A 359 17.26 -2.19 -10.09
N HIS A 360 18.59 -2.07 -10.02
CA HIS A 360 19.27 -1.48 -8.87
C HIS A 360 19.20 0.05 -8.86
N GLY A 361 19.24 0.70 -10.02
CA GLY A 361 19.22 2.15 -10.11
C GLY A 361 17.85 2.77 -9.85
N ALA A 362 16.77 2.05 -10.14
CA ALA A 362 15.41 2.51 -9.85
C ALA A 362 15.00 2.29 -8.38
N ALA A 363 15.60 1.31 -7.70
CA ALA A 363 15.43 1.12 -6.27
C ALA A 363 15.93 2.34 -5.48
N GLY A 364 15.11 2.85 -4.55
CA GLY A 364 15.42 4.06 -3.79
C GLY A 364 15.40 5.38 -4.58
N ALA A 365 15.18 5.33 -5.90
CA ALA A 365 15.21 6.51 -6.77
C ALA A 365 13.86 7.23 -6.88
N VAL A 366 12.94 6.99 -5.95
CA VAL A 366 11.66 7.71 -5.78
C VAL A 366 10.83 7.79 -7.08
N GLY A 367 10.92 6.75 -7.93
CA GLY A 367 10.19 6.64 -9.20
C GLY A 367 10.67 7.62 -10.28
N THR A 368 11.98 7.86 -10.39
CA THR A 368 12.55 8.78 -11.40
C THR A 368 12.93 8.11 -12.72
N PHE A 369 12.84 6.78 -12.80
CA PHE A 369 13.13 6.00 -14.01
C PHE A 369 11.90 5.51 -14.76
N GLY A 370 10.73 5.49 -14.10
CA GLY A 370 9.49 5.03 -14.70
C GLY A 370 8.41 4.76 -13.66
N VAL A 371 7.31 4.16 -14.13
CA VAL A 371 6.16 3.76 -13.32
C VAL A 371 6.26 2.25 -13.06
N THR A 372 6.54 1.86 -11.81
CA THR A 372 6.45 0.45 -11.40
C THR A 372 5.01 -0.02 -11.51
N THR A 373 4.76 -1.15 -12.19
CA THR A 373 3.43 -1.69 -12.45
C THR A 373 3.20 -3.07 -11.84
N LEU A 374 4.26 -3.86 -11.67
CA LEU A 374 4.18 -5.19 -11.07
C LEU A 374 5.50 -5.58 -10.41
N VAL A 375 5.44 -6.38 -9.35
CA VAL A 375 6.61 -6.86 -8.61
C VAL A 375 6.41 -8.33 -8.27
N GLU A 376 7.46 -9.15 -8.44
CA GLU A 376 7.50 -10.47 -7.82
C GLU A 376 8.36 -10.43 -6.55
N LEU A 377 7.71 -10.65 -5.42
CA LEU A 377 8.32 -10.67 -4.09
C LEU A 377 8.67 -12.10 -3.69
N GLN A 378 9.78 -12.25 -2.99
CA GLN A 378 10.12 -13.46 -2.27
C GLN A 378 9.26 -13.59 -1.01
N LEU A 379 9.00 -14.82 -0.60
CA LEU A 379 8.30 -15.15 0.64
C LEU A 379 9.12 -16.15 1.45
N LYS A 380 8.88 -16.16 2.76
CA LYS A 380 9.41 -17.14 3.72
C LYS A 380 8.25 -17.75 4.53
N PRO A 381 8.44 -18.94 5.12
CA PRO A 381 7.46 -19.50 6.05
C PRO A 381 7.09 -18.51 7.16
N ALA A 382 5.79 -18.28 7.36
CA ALA A 382 5.29 -17.49 8.47
C ALA A 382 5.31 -18.32 9.75
N LYS A 383 5.70 -17.69 10.86
CA LYS A 383 5.63 -18.26 12.21
C LYS A 383 4.46 -17.67 12.97
N LYS A 384 3.99 -18.36 14.01
CA LYS A 384 2.85 -17.86 14.82
C LYS A 384 3.23 -16.64 15.67
N PHE A 385 4.43 -16.63 16.23
CA PHE A 385 4.91 -15.61 17.17
C PHE A 385 6.29 -15.08 16.81
N VAL A 386 6.61 -13.92 17.36
CA VAL A 386 7.95 -13.37 17.52
C VAL A 386 8.23 -13.29 19.01
N GLU A 387 9.17 -14.10 19.49
CA GLU A 387 9.73 -13.93 20.84
C GLU A 387 10.57 -12.65 20.86
N THR A 388 10.05 -11.64 21.53
CA THR A 388 10.61 -10.29 21.56
C THR A 388 11.31 -10.07 22.89
N THR A 389 12.63 -9.93 22.88
CA THR A 389 13.45 -9.67 24.07
C THR A 389 13.88 -8.21 24.11
N TYR A 390 13.71 -7.59 25.28
CA TYR A 390 14.03 -6.20 25.57
C TYR A 390 15.31 -6.14 26.41
N HIS A 391 16.42 -5.70 25.81
CA HIS A 391 17.73 -5.59 26.45
C HIS A 391 17.93 -4.17 26.96
N PRO A 392 17.89 -3.91 28.28
CA PRO A 392 18.11 -2.57 28.82
C PRO A 392 19.54 -2.11 28.54
N VAL A 393 19.70 -0.83 28.18
CA VAL A 393 21.00 -0.17 28.03
C VAL A 393 21.00 1.16 28.77
N SER A 394 22.16 1.51 29.31
CA SER A 394 22.38 2.65 30.22
C SER A 394 23.16 3.80 29.58
N SER A 395 23.60 3.65 28.33
CA SER A 395 24.28 4.70 27.57
C SER A 395 24.09 4.55 26.07
N VAL A 396 24.36 5.61 25.31
CA VAL A 396 24.37 5.59 23.84
C VAL A 396 25.46 4.64 23.31
N ALA A 397 26.68 4.69 23.86
CA ALA A 397 27.77 3.79 23.50
C ALA A 397 27.37 2.31 23.66
N GLU A 398 26.74 1.96 24.78
CA GLU A 398 26.25 0.60 25.05
C GLU A 398 25.18 0.20 24.04
N ALA A 399 24.22 1.08 23.72
CA ALA A 399 23.18 0.83 22.73
C ALA A 399 23.76 0.53 21.33
N VAL A 400 24.72 1.35 20.88
CA VAL A 400 25.39 1.18 19.58
C VAL A 400 26.20 -0.11 19.56
N SER A 401 27.01 -0.37 20.59
CA SER A 401 27.85 -1.57 20.67
C SER A 401 27.03 -2.85 20.74
N LEU A 402 25.98 -2.89 21.57
CA LEU A 402 25.10 -4.06 21.67
C LEU A 402 24.35 -4.30 20.35
N SER A 403 23.87 -3.25 19.69
CA SER A 403 23.24 -3.38 18.36
C SER A 403 24.21 -4.01 17.35
N GLU A 404 25.47 -3.55 17.31
CA GLU A 404 26.50 -4.10 16.42
C GLU A 404 26.83 -5.57 16.73
N GLN A 405 26.91 -5.93 18.01
CA GLN A 405 27.15 -7.32 18.46
C GLN A 405 26.02 -8.28 18.08
N LEU A 406 24.77 -7.83 18.18
CA LEU A 406 23.60 -8.66 17.90
C LEU A 406 23.43 -8.92 16.40
N ILE A 407 23.72 -7.93 15.55
CA ILE A 407 23.64 -8.11 14.09
C ILE A 407 24.81 -8.91 13.52
N ALA A 408 25.93 -9.02 14.25
CA ALA A 408 27.03 -9.90 13.91
C ALA A 408 26.68 -11.40 14.03
N GLN A 409 25.51 -11.72 14.60
CA GLN A 409 24.99 -13.08 14.76
C GLN A 409 23.65 -13.22 14.00
N PRO A 410 23.63 -13.15 12.66
CA PRO A 410 22.39 -13.08 11.88
C PRO A 410 21.52 -14.35 11.93
N ASP A 411 22.05 -15.46 12.43
CA ASP A 411 21.32 -16.73 12.55
C ASP A 411 20.61 -16.88 13.90
N THR A 412 20.92 -16.04 14.90
CA THR A 412 20.31 -16.12 16.23
C THR A 412 19.04 -15.27 16.35
N HIS A 413 18.93 -14.21 15.54
CA HIS A 413 17.82 -13.27 15.55
C HIS A 413 17.22 -13.11 14.15
N ASP A 414 15.91 -12.92 14.08
CA ASP A 414 15.19 -12.57 12.86
C ASP A 414 14.93 -11.06 12.75
N TYR A 415 14.91 -10.37 13.90
CA TYR A 415 14.63 -8.95 14.01
C TYR A 415 15.56 -8.29 15.04
N VAL A 416 16.06 -7.09 14.74
CA VAL A 416 16.85 -6.25 15.63
C VAL A 416 16.49 -4.78 15.40
N ASP A 417 16.03 -4.10 16.43
CA ASP A 417 15.87 -2.64 16.47
C ASP A 417 16.13 -2.12 17.90
N GLY A 418 15.86 -0.85 18.16
CA GLY A 418 16.09 -0.27 19.49
C GLY A 418 15.45 1.10 19.65
N ILE A 419 15.35 1.53 20.90
CA ILE A 419 14.77 2.81 21.28
C ILE A 419 15.66 3.42 22.37
N LEU A 420 16.16 4.64 22.15
CA LEU A 420 16.78 5.45 23.19
C LEU A 420 15.73 6.42 23.73
N PHE A 421 15.50 6.39 25.04
CA PHE A 421 14.59 7.30 25.74
C PHE A 421 15.30 8.55 26.27
N SER A 422 16.60 8.45 26.51
CA SER A 422 17.51 9.53 26.85
C SER A 422 18.96 9.10 26.54
N LYS A 423 19.94 9.95 26.83
CA LYS A 423 21.36 9.58 26.77
C LYS A 423 21.74 8.43 27.72
N THR A 424 20.95 8.19 28.77
CA THR A 424 21.25 7.25 29.86
C THR A 424 20.22 6.14 30.03
N SER A 425 19.25 6.05 29.11
CA SER A 425 18.20 5.03 29.16
C SER A 425 17.77 4.66 27.75
N GLY A 426 17.88 3.38 27.42
CA GLY A 426 17.39 2.83 26.18
C GLY A 426 17.12 1.34 26.27
N VAL A 427 16.67 0.79 25.16
CA VAL A 427 16.41 -0.64 24.98
C VAL A 427 16.87 -1.06 23.59
N ILE A 428 17.63 -2.15 23.50
CA ILE A 428 17.83 -2.87 22.25
C ILE A 428 16.85 -4.04 22.23
N ILE A 429 16.19 -4.25 21.10
CA ILE A 429 15.08 -5.18 20.96
C ILE A 429 15.51 -6.24 19.95
N THR A 430 15.38 -7.50 20.33
CA THR A 430 15.63 -8.64 19.44
C THR A 430 14.37 -9.48 19.29
N GLY A 431 14.10 -9.97 18.08
CA GLY A 431 12.98 -10.86 17.79
C GLY A 431 13.45 -12.18 17.20
N ARG A 432 12.89 -13.30 17.69
CA ARG A 432 13.04 -14.64 17.08
C ARG A 432 11.69 -15.18 16.66
N ALA A 433 11.52 -15.50 15.38
CA ALA A 433 10.27 -16.05 14.86
C ALA A 433 10.12 -17.52 15.31
N THR A 434 8.97 -17.88 15.88
CA THR A 434 8.72 -19.23 16.41
C THR A 434 7.25 -19.61 16.40
N ASP A 435 6.96 -20.90 16.27
CA ASP A 435 5.61 -21.45 16.46
C ASP A 435 5.33 -21.81 17.93
N THR A 436 6.40 -22.02 18.69
CA THR A 436 6.37 -22.44 20.09
C THR A 436 7.22 -21.47 20.91
N PRO A 437 6.64 -20.36 21.39
CA PRO A 437 7.36 -19.46 22.28
C PRO A 437 7.66 -20.14 23.63
N ALA A 438 8.66 -19.64 24.34
CA ALA A 438 9.05 -20.09 25.66
C ALA A 438 7.85 -20.00 26.61
N PRO A 439 7.55 -21.04 27.40
CA PRO A 439 6.38 -21.05 28.30
C PRO A 439 6.35 -19.89 29.31
N THR A 440 7.52 -19.29 29.59
CA THR A 440 7.67 -18.16 30.51
C THR A 440 7.46 -16.79 29.85
N ALA A 441 7.37 -16.73 28.52
CA ALA A 441 7.15 -15.47 27.79
C ALA A 441 5.63 -15.18 27.74
N PRO A 442 5.14 -14.10 28.38
CA PRO A 442 3.73 -13.75 28.31
C PRO A 442 3.36 -13.32 26.90
N ILE A 443 2.12 -13.64 26.49
CA ILE A 443 1.59 -13.15 25.22
C ILE A 443 1.30 -11.65 25.35
N GLN A 444 1.79 -10.86 24.39
CA GLN A 444 1.59 -9.41 24.35
C GLN A 444 1.07 -8.96 22.98
N THR A 445 0.05 -8.12 22.98
CA THR A 445 -0.55 -7.50 21.78
C THR A 445 -0.43 -5.97 21.85
N PHE A 446 -0.55 -5.31 20.71
CA PHE A 446 -0.40 -3.85 20.61
C PHE A 446 -1.53 -3.16 19.85
N SER A 447 -2.38 -3.91 19.14
CA SER A 447 -3.38 -3.38 18.22
C SER A 447 -4.71 -2.95 18.86
N ALA A 448 -5.08 -3.48 20.02
CA ALA A 448 -6.37 -3.15 20.63
C ALA A 448 -6.34 -1.75 21.29
N PRO A 449 -7.47 -1.04 21.39
CA PRO A 449 -7.51 0.29 22.00
C PRO A 449 -6.93 0.36 23.43
N ARG A 450 -7.08 -0.72 24.20
CA ARG A 450 -6.59 -0.83 25.58
C ARG A 450 -5.14 -1.28 25.68
N ASP A 451 -4.56 -1.81 24.60
CA ASP A 451 -3.17 -2.27 24.60
C ASP A 451 -2.22 -1.07 24.77
N PRO A 452 -1.05 -1.26 25.41
CA PRO A 452 -0.04 -0.22 25.47
C PRO A 452 0.46 0.09 24.04
N TRP A 453 0.94 1.31 23.84
CA TRP A 453 1.77 1.59 22.67
C TRP A 453 3.10 0.89 22.84
N PHE A 454 3.65 0.29 21.78
CA PHE A 454 4.83 -0.58 21.86
C PHE A 454 6.02 0.07 22.57
N TYR A 455 6.35 1.32 22.26
CA TYR A 455 7.51 1.97 22.89
C TYR A 455 7.32 2.23 24.40
N LEU A 456 6.07 2.47 24.86
CA LEU A 456 5.77 2.61 26.29
C LEU A 456 5.91 1.28 27.00
N HIS A 457 5.44 0.20 26.35
CA HIS A 457 5.63 -1.15 26.85
C HIS A 457 7.11 -1.52 26.93
N ALA A 458 7.89 -1.27 25.88
CA ALA A 458 9.32 -1.50 25.86
C ALA A 458 10.04 -0.72 26.98
N GLN A 459 9.65 0.54 27.21
CA GLN A 459 10.15 1.36 28.32
C GLN A 459 9.79 0.76 29.69
N ASP A 460 8.58 0.23 29.85
CA ASP A 460 8.16 -0.41 31.09
C ASP A 460 8.90 -1.72 31.35
N ARG A 461 9.17 -2.53 30.32
CA ARG A 461 9.90 -3.81 30.45
C ARG A 461 11.33 -3.64 30.94
N ILE A 462 11.98 -2.51 30.64
CA ILE A 462 13.36 -2.24 31.06
C ILE A 462 13.50 -1.64 32.46
N LYS A 463 12.40 -1.23 33.12
CA LYS A 463 12.45 -0.58 34.46
C LYS A 463 13.12 -1.44 35.53
N ALA A 464 13.07 -2.76 35.39
CA ALA A 464 13.71 -3.69 36.31
C ALA A 464 15.23 -3.84 36.10
N GLY A 465 15.81 -3.16 35.10
CA GLY A 465 17.25 -3.21 34.79
C GLY A 465 17.75 -4.56 34.28
N ARG A 466 16.84 -5.47 33.89
CA ARG A 466 17.16 -6.81 33.37
C ARG A 466 16.39 -7.09 32.09
N ALA A 467 16.94 -7.96 31.25
CA ALA A 467 16.27 -8.39 30.04
C ALA A 467 14.94 -9.09 30.36
N ALA A 468 13.96 -8.88 29.49
CA ALA A 468 12.63 -9.48 29.60
C ALA A 468 12.16 -9.90 28.20
N THR A 469 11.36 -10.97 28.11
CA THR A 469 10.91 -11.52 26.82
C THR A 469 9.41 -11.68 26.81
N ASP A 470 8.78 -11.33 25.70
CA ASP A 470 7.35 -11.51 25.44
C ASP A 470 7.13 -12.36 24.17
N ALA A 471 6.01 -13.06 24.11
CA ALA A 471 5.56 -13.76 22.91
C ALA A 471 4.56 -12.88 22.16
N VAL A 472 5.01 -12.20 21.11
CA VAL A 472 4.15 -11.29 20.34
C VAL A 472 3.61 -12.03 19.12
N PRO A 473 2.29 -12.12 18.88
CA PRO A 473 1.78 -12.70 17.63
C PRO A 473 2.41 -12.04 16.41
N LEU A 474 2.70 -12.80 15.34
CA LEU A 474 3.50 -12.30 14.22
C LEU A 474 2.97 -10.97 13.66
N ALA A 475 1.68 -10.88 13.33
CA ALA A 475 1.12 -9.65 12.78
C ALA A 475 1.13 -8.47 13.76
N GLU A 476 0.96 -8.73 15.06
CA GLU A 476 1.09 -7.72 16.12
C GLU A 476 2.51 -7.17 16.17
N TYR A 477 3.52 -8.02 15.98
CA TYR A 477 4.92 -7.60 15.93
C TYR A 477 5.22 -6.76 14.68
N LEU A 478 4.74 -7.20 13.51
CA LEU A 478 4.97 -6.52 12.24
C LEU A 478 4.43 -5.09 12.26
N PHE A 479 3.28 -4.85 12.89
CA PHE A 479 2.62 -3.54 12.94
C PHE A 479 2.62 -2.88 14.32
N ARG A 480 3.54 -3.29 15.22
CA ARG A 480 3.61 -2.83 16.62
C ARG A 480 3.73 -1.31 16.79
N TYR A 481 4.25 -0.62 15.78
CA TYR A 481 4.41 0.84 15.77
C TYR A 481 3.25 1.60 15.10
N ASP A 482 2.21 0.91 14.59
CA ASP A 482 1.08 1.58 13.93
C ASP A 482 0.31 2.48 14.92
N ARG A 483 0.00 1.96 16.11
CA ARG A 483 -0.64 2.74 17.18
C ARG A 483 0.37 3.69 17.79
N GLY A 484 0.08 4.99 17.64
CA GLY A 484 0.95 6.08 18.03
C GLY A 484 1.95 6.51 16.96
N GLY A 485 2.07 5.80 15.82
CA GLY A 485 3.08 6.09 14.80
C GLY A 485 4.48 6.17 15.42
N PHE A 486 4.95 5.05 15.97
CA PHE A 486 5.98 4.99 17.01
C PHE A 486 5.53 5.76 18.26
N TRP A 487 5.98 6.99 18.43
CA TRP A 487 5.64 7.91 19.54
C TRP A 487 5.13 9.27 19.08
N VAL A 488 5.12 9.52 17.77
CA VAL A 488 4.75 10.83 17.18
C VAL A 488 3.32 11.23 17.51
N GLY A 489 2.42 10.25 17.69
CA GLY A 489 1.04 10.46 18.10
C GLY A 489 0.91 11.19 19.44
N ARG A 490 1.92 11.12 20.33
CA ARG A 490 1.96 11.90 21.58
C ARG A 490 1.90 13.41 21.30
N SER A 491 2.51 13.87 20.21
CA SER A 491 2.51 15.29 19.84
C SER A 491 1.11 15.84 19.54
N ALA A 492 0.15 14.99 19.17
CA ALA A 492 -1.25 15.41 19.05
C ALA A 492 -1.86 15.75 20.41
N PHE A 493 -1.56 14.97 21.45
CA PHE A 493 -2.01 15.25 22.83
C PHE A 493 -1.40 16.55 23.33
N GLU A 494 -0.11 16.77 23.10
CA GLU A 494 0.59 18.00 23.45
C GLU A 494 0.00 19.21 22.71
N TYR A 495 -0.25 19.08 21.40
CA TYR A 495 -0.85 20.13 20.59
C TYR A 495 -2.23 20.52 21.11
N PHE A 496 -3.11 19.57 21.43
CA PHE A 496 -4.47 19.87 21.90
C PHE A 496 -4.58 20.06 23.42
N HIS A 497 -3.46 20.04 24.15
CA HIS A 497 -3.43 20.05 25.62
C HIS A 497 -4.32 18.97 26.24
N PHE A 498 -4.39 17.79 25.60
CA PHE A 498 -5.18 16.66 26.06
C PHE A 498 -4.34 15.76 26.98
N PRO A 499 -4.88 15.21 28.08
CA PRO A 499 -4.10 14.37 28.98
C PRO A 499 -3.63 13.09 28.29
N PHE A 500 -2.37 12.70 28.47
CA PHE A 500 -1.78 11.51 27.86
C PHE A 500 -1.82 10.30 28.82
N THR A 501 -2.99 9.66 28.93
CA THR A 501 -3.23 8.51 29.81
C THR A 501 -3.68 7.29 29.00
N ALA A 502 -3.68 6.10 29.61
CA ALA A 502 -4.21 4.90 28.95
C ALA A 502 -5.68 5.07 28.53
N ALA A 503 -6.49 5.73 29.37
CA ALA A 503 -7.90 5.98 29.10
C ALA A 503 -8.11 6.92 27.90
N THR A 504 -7.32 8.00 27.80
CA THR A 504 -7.46 8.93 26.67
C THR A 504 -6.92 8.37 25.36
N ARG A 505 -5.84 7.57 25.39
CA ARG A 505 -5.37 6.82 24.23
C ARG A 505 -6.43 5.84 23.72
N ALA A 506 -7.05 5.07 24.62
CA ALA A 506 -8.12 4.14 24.25
C ALA A 506 -9.36 4.86 23.69
N LEU A 507 -9.72 6.03 24.23
CA LEU A 507 -10.85 6.82 23.75
C LEU A 507 -10.61 7.39 22.35
N LEU A 508 -9.39 7.85 22.07
CA LEU A 508 -9.02 8.51 20.82
C LEU A 508 -8.41 7.55 19.80
N ASP A 509 -8.49 6.24 20.02
CA ASP A 509 -7.73 5.23 19.30
C ASP A 509 -7.83 5.33 17.77
N ASP A 510 -9.04 5.53 17.23
CA ASP A 510 -9.28 5.69 15.79
C ASP A 510 -8.45 6.83 15.15
N PHE A 511 -8.02 7.81 15.95
CA PHE A 511 -7.23 8.96 15.52
C PHE A 511 -5.72 8.74 15.59
N LEU A 512 -5.29 7.65 16.22
CA LEU A 512 -3.90 7.42 16.66
C LEU A 512 -3.16 6.39 15.82
N HIS A 513 -3.74 5.92 14.71
CA HIS A 513 -3.08 5.04 13.75
C HIS A 513 -2.32 5.83 12.67
N THR A 514 -1.24 5.26 12.13
CA THR A 514 -0.33 5.93 11.19
C THR A 514 -1.03 6.59 10.01
N ARG A 515 -1.95 5.89 9.33
CA ARG A 515 -2.70 6.43 8.19
C ARG A 515 -3.46 7.72 8.53
N MET A 516 -4.03 7.78 9.74
CA MET A 516 -4.78 8.94 10.23
C MET A 516 -3.84 10.07 10.64
N LEU A 517 -2.77 9.74 11.38
CA LEU A 517 -1.75 10.70 11.81
C LEU A 517 -1.08 11.39 10.60
N TYR A 518 -0.67 10.64 9.57
CA TYR A 518 -0.09 11.21 8.35
C TYR A 518 -1.10 12.04 7.55
N ALA A 519 -2.36 11.59 7.45
CA ALA A 519 -3.40 12.37 6.79
C ALA A 519 -3.62 13.73 7.48
N ALA A 520 -3.61 13.75 8.82
CA ALA A 520 -3.70 14.98 9.61
C ALA A 520 -2.43 15.84 9.46
N LEU A 521 -1.23 15.24 9.49
CA LEU A 521 0.03 15.94 9.28
C LEU A 521 0.07 16.66 7.93
N HIS A 522 -0.30 15.97 6.85
CA HIS A 522 -0.37 16.55 5.49
C HIS A 522 -1.44 17.64 5.37
N ALA A 523 -2.60 17.43 5.98
CA ALA A 523 -3.71 18.39 5.90
C ALA A 523 -3.43 19.68 6.69
N SER A 524 -2.75 19.57 7.83
CA SER A 524 -2.39 20.69 8.70
C SER A 524 -1.18 21.48 8.18
N GLY A 525 -0.26 20.84 7.46
CA GLY A 525 1.02 21.43 7.07
C GLY A 525 2.01 21.54 8.23
N GLN A 526 1.77 20.85 9.35
CA GLN A 526 2.64 20.86 10.53
C GLN A 526 4.01 20.19 10.29
N SER A 527 4.20 19.47 9.18
CA SER A 527 5.52 18.96 8.77
C SER A 527 6.59 20.05 8.61
N ARG A 528 6.20 21.32 8.59
CA ARG A 528 7.09 22.49 8.56
C ARG A 528 7.66 22.88 9.92
N ARG A 529 7.07 22.38 11.01
CA ARG A 529 7.45 22.67 12.41
C ARG A 529 7.90 21.43 13.17
N TYR A 530 7.77 20.28 12.52
CA TYR A 530 8.01 18.96 13.07
C TYR A 530 9.14 18.31 12.29
N VAL A 531 10.19 17.89 13.00
CA VAL A 531 11.30 17.14 12.41
C VAL A 531 10.82 15.71 12.23
N VAL A 532 10.87 15.23 10.98
CA VAL A 532 10.60 13.82 10.65
C VAL A 532 11.75 13.35 9.77
N GLN A 533 12.82 12.82 10.36
CA GLN A 533 14.03 12.45 9.63
C GLN A 533 14.46 11.02 10.01
N ASP A 534 14.80 10.23 9.00
CA ASP A 534 15.53 8.96 9.16
C ASP A 534 16.93 9.12 8.57
N LEU A 535 17.92 8.77 9.38
CA LEU A 535 19.30 9.17 9.22
C LEU A 535 20.18 7.94 9.38
N ALA A 536 20.78 7.46 8.30
CA ALA A 536 21.65 6.29 8.33
C ALA A 536 23.10 6.71 8.53
N LEU A 537 23.79 6.16 9.52
CA LEU A 537 25.17 6.46 9.86
C LEU A 537 26.02 5.18 10.00
N PRO A 538 27.34 5.24 9.78
CA PRO A 538 28.25 4.23 10.30
C PRO A 538 28.11 4.09 11.82
N PHE A 539 28.20 2.86 12.33
CA PHE A 539 28.14 2.60 13.78
C PHE A 539 29.20 3.40 14.55
N SER A 540 30.40 3.54 13.98
CA SER A 540 31.53 4.25 14.59
C SER A 540 31.31 5.75 14.81
N THR A 541 30.34 6.37 14.12
CA THR A 541 30.02 7.80 14.25
C THR A 541 28.63 8.07 14.83
N ALA A 542 27.83 7.03 15.04
CA ALA A 542 26.45 7.15 15.51
C ALA A 542 26.34 7.82 16.90
N GLU A 543 27.23 7.49 17.84
CA GLU A 543 27.22 8.12 19.17
C GLU A 543 27.45 9.64 19.10
N ARG A 544 28.46 10.07 18.34
CA ARG A 544 28.75 11.50 18.12
C ARG A 544 27.56 12.22 17.49
N PHE A 545 26.86 11.56 16.57
CA PHE A 545 25.66 12.11 15.95
C PHE A 545 24.51 12.25 16.95
N ILE A 546 24.27 11.22 17.77
CA ILE A 546 23.22 11.25 18.80
C ILE A 546 23.51 12.35 19.83
N ASP A 547 24.77 12.50 20.25
CA ASP A 547 25.20 13.59 21.13
C ASP A 547 24.90 14.98 20.55
N TYR A 548 25.19 15.17 19.26
CA TYR A 548 24.82 16.39 18.54
C TYR A 548 23.29 16.59 18.54
N THR A 549 22.51 15.56 18.18
CA THR A 549 21.04 15.72 18.12
C THR A 549 20.44 15.99 19.50
N ALA A 550 20.99 15.41 20.56
CA ALA A 550 20.58 15.68 21.93
C ALA A 550 20.84 17.15 22.32
N ALA A 551 21.99 17.71 21.94
CA ALA A 551 22.35 19.09 22.24
C ALA A 551 21.55 20.11 21.40
N THR A 552 21.31 19.80 20.12
CA THR A 552 20.76 20.75 19.14
C THR A 552 19.24 20.67 19.04
N PHE A 553 18.68 19.45 19.08
CA PHE A 553 17.25 19.20 18.88
C PHE A 553 16.51 18.86 20.18
N ASP A 554 17.19 18.16 21.10
CA ASP A 554 16.60 17.63 22.34
C ASP A 554 15.29 16.85 22.09
N ILE A 555 15.28 16.05 21.02
CA ILE A 555 14.15 15.21 20.63
C ILE A 555 14.38 13.81 21.18
N TRP A 556 13.42 13.33 21.96
CA TRP A 556 13.36 11.95 22.46
C TRP A 556 11.93 11.41 22.40
N PRO A 557 11.76 10.09 22.26
CA PRO A 557 12.80 9.07 22.06
C PRO A 557 13.38 9.05 20.63
N LEU A 558 14.46 8.28 20.43
CA LEU A 558 15.11 8.02 19.13
C LEU A 558 14.97 6.54 18.76
N TRP A 559 14.67 6.25 17.49
CA TRP A 559 14.64 4.88 16.98
C TRP A 559 16.02 4.47 16.47
N LEU A 560 16.45 3.25 16.77
CA LEU A 560 17.68 2.66 16.27
C LEU A 560 17.32 1.45 15.41
N CYS A 561 17.76 1.42 14.16
CA CYS A 561 17.51 0.28 13.28
C CYS A 561 18.76 -0.04 12.46
N PRO A 562 19.46 -1.14 12.76
CA PRO A 562 20.54 -1.62 11.91
C PRO A 562 20.07 -2.03 10.52
N LEU A 563 20.85 -1.73 9.49
CA LEU A 563 20.49 -1.96 8.09
C LEU A 563 21.65 -2.54 7.31
N ARG A 564 21.39 -3.63 6.59
CA ARG A 564 22.31 -4.13 5.58
C ARG A 564 22.21 -3.29 4.31
N GLN A 565 23.35 -2.75 3.88
CA GLN A 565 23.42 -1.88 2.72
C GLN A 565 23.16 -2.62 1.40
N SER A 566 22.82 -1.86 0.35
CA SER A 566 22.80 -2.36 -1.02
C SER A 566 24.23 -2.60 -1.53
N ASP A 567 24.40 -3.64 -2.33
CA ASP A 567 25.67 -3.90 -3.03
C ASP A 567 25.78 -2.94 -4.24
N GLY A 568 26.99 -2.46 -4.58
CA GLY A 568 27.21 -1.61 -5.76
C GLY A 568 26.65 -0.17 -5.68
N ASN A 569 26.44 0.48 -6.83
CA ASN A 569 25.87 1.83 -6.87
C ASN A 569 24.37 1.80 -6.56
N THR A 570 23.89 2.74 -5.74
CA THR A 570 22.51 2.78 -5.28
C THR A 570 22.07 4.21 -4.95
N MET A 571 20.75 4.46 -4.96
CA MET A 571 20.13 5.65 -4.38
C MET A 571 19.68 5.45 -2.93
N HIS A 572 19.83 4.25 -2.36
CA HIS A 572 19.69 4.05 -0.93
C HIS A 572 20.83 4.74 -0.16
N PRO A 573 20.61 5.11 1.12
CA PRO A 573 21.68 5.48 2.03
C PRO A 573 22.79 4.43 2.01
N HIS A 574 24.03 4.87 1.84
CA HIS A 574 25.18 3.99 1.77
C HIS A 574 26.45 4.68 2.28
N ASN A 575 27.46 3.91 2.65
CA ASN A 575 28.79 4.42 2.91
C ASN A 575 29.79 3.66 2.03
N ALA A 576 30.36 4.35 1.05
CA ALA A 576 31.25 3.74 0.06
C ALA A 576 32.66 3.44 0.62
N THR A 577 33.03 4.02 1.76
CA THR A 577 34.38 3.92 2.33
C THR A 577 34.48 2.94 3.48
N ASP A 578 33.35 2.57 4.11
CA ASP A 578 33.32 1.65 5.24
C ASP A 578 33.04 0.21 4.78
N LEU A 579 34.11 -0.53 4.55
CA LEU A 579 34.11 -1.88 3.98
C LEU A 579 34.60 -2.92 4.99
N GLU A 580 34.08 -4.13 4.86
CA GLU A 580 34.53 -5.31 5.61
C GLU A 580 34.71 -6.51 4.68
N GLU A 581 35.64 -7.38 5.02
CA GLU A 581 35.79 -8.69 4.39
C GLU A 581 34.92 -9.71 5.12
N VAL A 582 34.12 -10.45 4.35
CA VAL A 582 33.29 -11.53 4.88
C VAL A 582 33.49 -12.82 4.10
N PRO A 583 33.34 -13.99 4.74
CA PRO A 583 33.34 -15.25 4.02
C PRO A 583 32.20 -15.29 2.99
N ASP A 584 32.54 -15.70 1.78
CA ASP A 584 31.61 -16.07 0.72
C ASP A 584 31.42 -17.59 0.76
N VAL A 585 30.25 -18.00 1.24
CA VAL A 585 29.92 -19.41 1.48
C VAL A 585 29.75 -20.17 0.17
N GLU A 586 29.34 -19.51 -0.92
CA GLU A 586 29.14 -20.17 -2.23
C GLU A 586 30.46 -20.43 -2.95
N SER A 587 31.41 -19.49 -2.85
CA SER A 587 32.70 -19.61 -3.54
C SER A 587 33.84 -20.14 -2.66
N GLY A 588 33.65 -20.20 -1.34
CA GLY A 588 34.70 -20.55 -0.38
C GLY A 588 35.81 -19.49 -0.25
N THR A 589 35.57 -18.27 -0.75
CA THR A 589 36.53 -17.15 -0.74
C THR A 589 36.11 -16.06 0.25
N THR A 590 36.86 -14.96 0.34
CA THR A 590 36.42 -13.74 1.04
C THR A 590 35.86 -12.75 0.03
N ARG A 591 34.74 -12.12 0.37
CA ARG A 591 34.12 -11.05 -0.41
C ARG A 591 34.10 -9.77 0.40
N THR A 592 34.51 -8.67 -0.19
CA THR A 592 34.34 -7.35 0.40
C THR A 592 32.89 -6.91 0.30
N ARG A 593 32.29 -6.47 1.42
CA ARG A 593 30.98 -5.82 1.43
C ARG A 593 31.03 -4.53 2.26
N ARG A 594 30.02 -3.68 2.12
CA ARG A 594 29.87 -2.51 3.00
C ARG A 594 29.39 -2.95 4.38
N ARG A 595 29.95 -2.36 5.44
CA ARG A 595 29.46 -2.59 6.81
C ARG A 595 28.01 -2.15 6.96
N PRO A 596 27.20 -2.74 7.86
CA PRO A 596 25.86 -2.25 8.13
C PRO A 596 25.85 -0.77 8.58
N LEU A 597 24.75 -0.05 8.29
CA LEU A 597 24.51 1.28 8.83
C LEU A 597 23.52 1.19 10.00
N LEU A 598 23.62 2.12 10.95
CA LEU A 598 22.62 2.34 11.97
C LEU A 598 21.71 3.49 11.54
N ASN A 599 20.42 3.20 11.35
CA ASN A 599 19.42 4.25 11.19
C ASN A 599 19.05 4.84 12.55
N VAL A 600 19.00 6.16 12.60
CA VAL A 600 18.52 6.95 13.74
C VAL A 600 17.26 7.69 13.31
N GLY A 601 16.10 7.30 13.85
CA GLY A 601 14.82 7.98 13.66
C GLY A 601 14.68 9.17 14.59
N LEU A 602 14.73 10.39 14.02
CA LEU A 602 14.60 11.66 14.72
C LEU A 602 13.23 12.28 14.41
N TRP A 603 12.27 12.05 15.31
CA TRP A 603 10.87 12.46 15.12
C TRP A 603 10.34 13.23 16.31
N GLY A 604 10.08 14.53 16.13
CA GLY A 604 9.65 15.40 17.22
C GLY A 604 9.43 16.85 16.78
N TRP A 605 8.93 17.66 17.72
CA TRP A 605 8.86 19.10 17.50
C TRP A 605 10.27 19.68 17.33
N ALA A 606 10.45 20.62 16.40
CA ALA A 606 11.70 21.37 16.34
C ALA A 606 11.92 22.16 17.65
N PRO A 607 13.14 22.63 17.96
CA PRO A 607 13.37 23.59 19.04
C PRO A 607 12.47 24.83 18.92
N ARG A 608 11.99 25.37 20.05
CA ARG A 608 10.99 26.48 20.08
C ARG A 608 11.38 27.69 19.23
N HIS A 609 12.67 28.02 19.18
CA HIS A 609 13.17 29.15 18.38
C HIS A 609 13.01 28.93 16.87
N ALA A 610 12.95 27.67 16.41
CA ALA A 610 12.79 27.29 15.01
C ALA A 610 11.36 26.88 14.63
N GLN A 611 10.51 26.47 15.57
CA GLN A 611 9.17 25.93 15.25
C GLN A 611 8.30 26.88 14.41
N ASN A 612 8.36 28.18 14.66
CA ASN A 612 7.50 29.16 13.98
C ASN A 612 8.28 30.12 13.05
N ASP A 613 9.57 29.88 12.88
CA ASP A 613 10.47 30.65 12.03
C ASP A 613 11.01 29.75 10.90
N PRO A 614 10.51 29.90 9.66
CA PRO A 614 10.95 29.09 8.54
C PRO A 614 12.44 29.20 8.22
N ASP A 615 13.06 30.36 8.48
CA ASP A 615 14.48 30.56 8.18
C ASP A 615 15.34 29.86 9.24
N ALA A 616 14.96 29.96 10.52
CA ALA A 616 15.59 29.19 11.59
C ALA A 616 15.37 27.68 11.40
N PHE A 617 14.18 27.23 10.99
CA PHE A 617 13.90 25.81 10.72
C PHE A 617 14.70 25.27 9.52
N ALA A 618 14.82 26.06 8.44
CA ALA A 618 15.65 25.70 7.30
C ALA A 618 17.14 25.65 7.68
N ALA A 619 17.63 26.63 8.43
CA ALA A 619 19.02 26.66 8.92
C ALA A 619 19.32 25.45 9.82
N LEU A 620 18.41 25.11 10.72
CA LEU A 620 18.50 23.93 11.59
C LEU A 620 18.58 22.62 10.80
N ASN A 621 17.75 22.45 9.76
CA ASN A 621 17.82 21.26 8.90
C ASN A 621 19.09 21.21 8.06
N ARG A 622 19.61 22.37 7.61
CA ARG A 622 20.89 22.45 6.89
C ARG A 622 22.08 22.09 7.77
N ASP A 623 22.06 22.51 9.04
CA ASP A 623 23.07 22.14 10.03
C ASP A 623 23.07 20.62 10.26
N LEU A 624 21.90 20.03 10.52
CA LEU A 624 21.72 18.57 10.62
C LEU A 624 22.28 17.83 9.41
N GLU A 625 21.96 18.32 8.21
CA GLU A 625 22.41 17.77 6.94
C GLU A 625 23.94 17.86 6.74
N ALA A 626 24.56 18.94 7.20
CA ALA A 626 26.01 19.13 7.16
C ALA A 626 26.73 18.22 8.15
N THR A 627 26.27 18.16 9.40
CA THR A 627 26.82 17.27 10.44
C THR A 627 26.69 15.82 10.05
N LEU A 628 25.52 15.41 9.53
CA LEU A 628 25.32 14.04 9.05
C LEU A 628 26.34 13.65 7.97
N ARG A 629 26.58 14.55 7.00
CA ARG A 629 27.57 14.32 5.93
C ARG A 629 29.00 14.24 6.48
N GLU A 630 29.37 15.10 7.42
CA GLU A 630 30.68 15.07 8.08
C GLU A 630 30.93 13.73 8.77
N LEU A 631 29.89 13.16 9.39
CA LEU A 631 29.93 11.89 10.09
C LEU A 631 29.76 10.67 9.15
N GLY A 632 29.78 10.88 7.83
CA GLY A 632 29.68 9.81 6.84
C GLY A 632 28.28 9.19 6.72
N GLY A 633 27.26 9.87 7.20
CA GLY A 633 25.86 9.45 7.14
C GLY A 633 25.09 10.01 5.94
N MET A 634 23.86 9.51 5.77
CA MET A 634 22.96 9.88 4.68
C MET A 634 21.49 9.89 5.14
N LYS A 635 20.68 10.75 4.51
CA LYS A 635 19.24 10.86 4.78
C LYS A 635 18.43 9.87 3.96
N TRP A 636 17.35 9.37 4.55
CA TRP A 636 16.28 8.74 3.80
C TRP A 636 15.46 9.80 3.07
N LEU A 637 15.21 9.57 1.78
CA LEU A 637 14.70 10.59 0.88
C LEU A 637 13.19 10.82 0.95
N TYR A 638 12.46 10.16 1.85
CA TYR A 638 11.00 10.38 2.01
C TYR A 638 10.67 11.68 2.74
N ALA A 639 11.65 12.24 3.47
CA ALA A 639 11.54 13.44 4.29
C ALA A 639 11.95 14.72 3.56
N HIS A 640 11.77 15.88 4.20
CA HIS A 640 12.24 17.17 3.69
C HIS A 640 13.78 17.17 3.53
N THR A 641 14.24 17.64 2.37
CA THR A 641 15.65 17.75 2.01
C THR A 641 16.00 19.21 1.70
N TYR A 642 16.95 19.78 2.45
CA TYR A 642 17.38 21.18 2.35
C TYR A 642 18.78 21.34 1.72
N TYR A 643 19.42 20.24 1.31
CA TYR A 643 20.66 20.24 0.54
C TYR A 643 20.52 21.14 -0.69
N THR A 644 21.56 21.90 -1.00
CA THR A 644 21.76 22.37 -2.37
C THR A 644 22.03 21.18 -3.30
N GLU A 645 21.87 21.37 -4.61
CA GLU A 645 22.09 20.29 -5.58
C GLU A 645 23.51 19.71 -5.50
N ASP A 646 24.51 20.59 -5.39
CA ASP A 646 25.90 20.18 -5.28
C ASP A 646 26.17 19.40 -3.98
N GLU A 647 25.58 19.84 -2.87
CA GLU A 647 25.69 19.14 -1.59
C GLU A 647 25.02 17.76 -1.63
N PHE A 648 23.88 17.65 -2.29
CA PHE A 648 23.16 16.40 -2.49
C PHE A 648 24.04 15.39 -3.24
N TRP A 649 24.56 15.79 -4.41
CA TRP A 649 25.36 14.90 -5.24
C TRP A 649 26.74 14.59 -4.67
N ARG A 650 27.34 15.52 -3.90
CA ARG A 650 28.58 15.23 -3.14
C ARG A 650 28.37 14.24 -2.00
N THR A 651 27.17 14.22 -1.42
CA THR A 651 26.81 13.24 -0.39
C THR A 651 26.68 11.85 -1.03
N TYR A 652 25.83 11.71 -2.05
CA TYR A 652 25.57 10.41 -2.69
C TYR A 652 26.70 9.90 -3.59
N LYS A 653 27.63 10.78 -4.03
CA LYS A 653 28.82 10.45 -4.83
C LYS A 653 28.57 9.59 -6.08
N ASN A 654 27.38 9.69 -6.66
CA ASN A 654 26.92 8.80 -7.73
C ASN A 654 26.23 9.55 -8.89
N ARG A 655 26.38 10.89 -8.98
CA ARG A 655 25.70 11.73 -9.98
C ARG A 655 25.93 11.24 -11.40
N ASP A 656 27.18 11.00 -11.78
CA ASP A 656 27.52 10.62 -13.16
C ASP A 656 26.92 9.26 -13.53
N TRP A 657 26.95 8.30 -12.61
CA TRP A 657 26.30 7.00 -12.76
C TRP A 657 24.78 7.16 -12.91
N TYR A 658 24.14 7.95 -12.04
CA TYR A 658 22.71 8.18 -12.06
C TYR A 658 22.24 8.88 -13.34
N GLU A 659 22.93 9.93 -13.78
CA GLU A 659 22.61 10.66 -15.01
C GLU A 659 22.91 9.83 -16.27
N ALA A 660 23.98 9.03 -16.27
CA ALA A 660 24.23 8.08 -17.36
C ALA A 660 23.10 7.04 -17.47
N LEU A 661 22.61 6.54 -16.33
CA LEU A 661 21.49 5.61 -16.30
C LEU A 661 20.21 6.27 -16.81
N ARG A 662 19.96 7.52 -16.44
CA ARG A 662 18.79 8.28 -16.92
C ARG A 662 18.82 8.47 -18.42
N ARG A 663 19.97 8.83 -19.00
CA ARG A 663 20.15 8.89 -20.46
C ARG A 663 19.89 7.54 -21.11
N LYS A 664 20.48 6.47 -20.58
CA LYS A 664 20.33 5.10 -21.12
C LYS A 664 18.86 4.66 -21.22
N TYR A 665 18.05 5.00 -20.22
CA TYR A 665 16.64 4.58 -20.14
C TYR A 665 15.64 5.69 -20.51
N GLY A 666 16.11 6.79 -21.12
CA GLY A 666 15.25 7.89 -21.57
C GLY A 666 14.51 8.64 -20.45
N ALA A 667 15.01 8.57 -19.22
CA ALA A 667 14.35 9.12 -18.04
C ALA A 667 14.58 10.64 -17.83
N GLU A 668 15.27 11.31 -18.74
CA GLU A 668 15.55 12.75 -18.67
C GLU A 668 14.28 13.63 -18.71
N GLY A 669 13.21 13.11 -19.35
CA GLY A 669 11.88 13.72 -19.35
C GLY A 669 11.13 13.62 -18.00
N LEU A 670 11.65 12.85 -17.04
CA LEU A 670 11.12 12.78 -15.68
C LEU A 670 11.88 13.74 -14.75
N PRO A 671 11.31 14.14 -13.61
CA PRO A 671 12.09 14.80 -12.58
C PRO A 671 13.27 13.94 -12.10
N SER A 672 14.39 14.56 -11.71
CA SER A 672 15.49 13.88 -11.03
C SER A 672 15.14 13.55 -9.57
N VAL A 673 15.95 12.71 -8.90
CA VAL A 673 15.77 12.43 -7.47
C VAL A 673 15.86 13.73 -6.67
N TYR A 674 16.88 14.55 -6.93
CA TYR A 674 17.03 15.85 -6.29
C TYR A 674 15.81 16.76 -6.50
N GLU A 675 15.32 16.89 -7.74
CA GLU A 675 14.12 17.69 -8.05
C GLU A 675 12.87 17.18 -7.31
N LYS A 676 12.77 15.87 -7.02
CA LYS A 676 11.65 15.29 -6.28
C LYS A 676 11.72 15.50 -4.78
N VAL A 677 12.92 15.58 -4.20
CA VAL A 677 13.11 15.53 -2.74
C VAL A 677 13.41 16.90 -2.13
N ARG A 678 13.96 17.84 -2.91
CA ARG A 678 14.32 19.17 -2.43
C ARG A 678 13.11 19.96 -1.95
N VAL A 679 13.31 20.74 -0.90
CA VAL A 679 12.39 21.79 -0.46
C VAL A 679 12.75 23.08 -1.20
N ASP A 680 11.80 23.64 -1.94
CA ASP A 680 11.96 24.97 -2.55
C ASP A 680 11.56 26.06 -1.55
N VAL A 681 12.53 26.50 -0.74
CA VAL A 681 12.32 27.52 0.30
C VAL A 681 11.85 28.85 -0.30
N GLY A 682 12.31 29.20 -1.50
CA GLY A 682 11.92 30.43 -2.19
C GLY A 682 10.46 30.40 -2.65
N GLU A 683 10.05 29.29 -3.28
CA GLU A 683 8.66 29.08 -3.65
C GLU A 683 7.74 29.01 -2.43
N GLU A 684 8.17 28.37 -1.34
CA GLU A 684 7.40 28.30 -0.09
C GLU A 684 7.17 29.70 0.51
N LYS A 685 8.20 30.55 0.53
CA LYS A 685 8.10 31.95 0.95
C LYS A 685 7.11 32.73 0.08
N ARG A 686 7.21 32.59 -1.25
CA ARG A 686 6.29 33.25 -2.20
C ARG A 686 4.84 32.81 -1.96
N LEU A 687 4.59 31.51 -1.88
CA LEU A 687 3.26 30.96 -1.63
C LEU A 687 2.67 31.43 -0.29
N ARG A 688 3.51 31.65 0.73
CA ARG A 688 3.07 32.20 2.02
C ARG A 688 2.71 33.66 1.93
N ALA A 689 3.47 34.45 1.18
CA ALA A 689 3.16 35.86 0.93
C ALA A 689 1.81 35.99 0.19
N GLU A 690 1.60 35.15 -0.84
CA GLU A 690 0.39 35.10 -1.67
C GLU A 690 -0.80 34.40 -1.01
N ALA A 691 -0.59 33.72 0.13
CA ALA A 691 -1.64 32.97 0.81
C ALA A 691 -2.75 33.90 1.33
N GLY A 692 -3.98 33.69 0.85
CA GLY A 692 -5.17 34.39 1.34
C GLY A 692 -5.44 34.16 2.82
N TRP A 693 -6.24 35.04 3.43
CA TRP A 693 -6.53 35.08 4.87
C TRP A 693 -6.93 33.71 5.45
N ALA A 694 -7.76 32.94 4.74
CA ALA A 694 -8.23 31.62 5.19
C ALA A 694 -7.10 30.59 5.32
N ARG A 695 -6.02 30.70 4.53
CA ARG A 695 -4.86 29.82 4.63
C ARG A 695 -3.96 30.21 5.80
N ARG A 696 -3.82 31.52 6.08
CA ARG A 696 -3.08 32.03 7.23
C ARG A 696 -3.74 31.64 8.56
N LEU A 697 -5.07 31.53 8.59
CA LEU A 697 -5.80 31.00 9.76
C LEU A 697 -5.43 29.56 10.12
N LEU A 698 -4.94 28.74 9.17
CA LEU A 698 -4.47 27.39 9.50
C LEU A 698 -3.17 27.38 10.31
N ASP A 699 -2.40 28.47 10.31
CA ASP A 699 -1.17 28.60 11.10
C ASP A 699 -1.48 28.98 12.57
N VAL A 700 -2.73 29.37 12.87
CA VAL A 700 -3.20 29.75 14.21
C VAL A 700 -3.64 28.52 14.98
N TRP A 701 -3.11 28.36 16.19
CA TRP A 701 -3.53 27.30 17.11
C TRP A 701 -4.94 27.61 17.68
N PRO A 702 -5.87 26.63 17.78
CA PRO A 702 -5.80 25.23 17.35
C PRO A 702 -6.40 24.97 15.95
N VAL A 703 -6.70 26.03 15.19
CA VAL A 703 -7.49 26.00 13.93
C VAL A 703 -6.91 25.01 12.91
N GLY A 704 -5.60 25.04 12.69
CA GLY A 704 -4.90 24.13 11.77
C GLY A 704 -5.09 22.65 12.12
N GLY A 705 -4.97 22.32 13.41
CA GLY A 705 -5.18 20.96 13.92
C GLY A 705 -6.62 20.49 13.75
N VAL A 706 -7.61 21.32 14.13
CA VAL A 706 -9.04 20.98 13.98
C VAL A 706 -9.41 20.79 12.50
N TYR A 707 -8.92 21.66 11.63
CA TYR A 707 -9.11 21.53 10.17
C TYR A 707 -8.53 20.21 9.64
N ALA A 708 -7.35 19.84 10.12
CA ALA A 708 -6.68 18.61 9.71
C ALA A 708 -7.42 17.35 10.16
N ILE A 709 -7.88 17.30 11.41
CA ILE A 709 -8.74 16.22 11.90
C ILE A 709 -10.00 16.12 11.03
N ARG A 710 -10.68 17.24 10.77
CA ARG A 710 -11.89 17.26 9.91
C ARG A 710 -11.60 16.74 8.51
N ARG A 711 -10.48 17.14 7.88
CA ARG A 711 -10.08 16.63 6.55
C ARG A 711 -9.74 15.15 6.57
N ALA A 712 -9.02 14.70 7.58
CA ALA A 712 -8.64 13.31 7.71
C ALA A 712 -9.87 12.42 8.03
N ILE A 713 -10.85 12.90 8.81
CA ILE A 713 -12.17 12.25 8.97
C ILE A 713 -12.89 12.13 7.61
N LYS A 714 -12.96 13.21 6.81
CA LYS A 714 -13.57 13.18 5.47
C LYS A 714 -12.89 12.21 4.52
N SER A 715 -11.60 11.94 4.70
CA SER A 715 -10.89 10.94 3.92
C SER A 715 -11.37 9.51 4.21
N GLY A 716 -11.94 9.26 5.39
CA GLY A 716 -12.37 7.93 5.85
C GLY A 716 -11.22 7.06 6.38
N LEU A 717 -9.99 7.57 6.43
CA LEU A 717 -8.80 6.80 6.83
C LEU A 717 -8.83 6.38 8.31
N TYR A 718 -9.46 7.15 9.19
CA TYR A 718 -9.50 6.89 10.63
C TYR A 718 -10.17 5.54 11.00
N TRP A 719 -11.10 5.03 10.19
CA TRP A 719 -11.70 3.71 10.43
C TRP A 719 -10.95 2.55 9.78
N ARG A 720 -10.06 2.79 8.80
CA ARG A 720 -9.49 1.70 7.98
C ARG A 720 -8.68 0.68 8.77
N HIS A 721 -8.11 1.06 9.91
CA HIS A 721 -7.40 0.11 10.76
C HIS A 721 -8.33 -1.00 11.29
N ARG A 722 -9.65 -0.76 11.37
CA ARG A 722 -10.65 -1.77 11.80
C ARG A 722 -10.96 -2.81 10.72
N ASP A 723 -10.61 -2.51 9.46
CA ASP A 723 -10.72 -3.44 8.34
C ASP A 723 -9.53 -4.40 8.29
N ALA A 724 -8.50 -4.20 9.14
CA ALA A 724 -7.46 -5.20 9.32
C ALA A 724 -8.08 -6.51 9.83
N VAL A 725 -7.77 -7.62 9.17
CA VAL A 725 -8.21 -8.95 9.58
C VAL A 725 -7.21 -9.54 10.56
N TRP A 726 -5.94 -9.15 10.45
CA TRP A 726 -4.86 -9.65 11.30
C TRP A 726 -5.02 -9.29 12.78
N ASN A 727 -5.69 -8.18 13.12
CA ASN A 727 -5.95 -7.77 14.51
C ASN A 727 -7.12 -8.53 15.17
N LYS A 728 -7.90 -9.31 14.42
CA LYS A 728 -9.06 -10.07 14.94
C LYS A 728 -8.71 -11.47 15.39
N HIS A 729 -7.52 -11.96 15.04
CA HIS A 729 -7.07 -13.33 15.32
C HIS A 729 -6.09 -13.43 16.50
N GLY A 730 -5.83 -12.32 17.21
CA GLY A 730 -4.87 -12.26 18.32
C GLY A 730 -5.35 -12.83 19.66
N ALA A 731 -6.63 -13.17 19.82
CA ALA A 731 -7.17 -13.74 21.05
C ALA A 731 -7.76 -15.13 20.80
N GLY A 732 -6.90 -16.15 20.89
CA GLY A 732 -7.31 -17.55 21.12
C GLY A 732 -8.53 -18.01 20.34
N GLY A 733 -8.43 -18.08 19.01
CA GLY A 733 -9.31 -18.96 18.24
C GLY A 733 -9.04 -20.38 18.69
N LYS A 734 -9.98 -20.96 19.46
CA LYS A 734 -10.07 -22.41 19.63
C LYS A 734 -10.24 -23.00 18.23
N GLU A 735 -9.20 -23.64 17.72
CA GLU A 735 -9.37 -24.85 16.89
C GLU A 735 -9.84 -25.99 17.78
#